data_AF-B9SMY7-F1
#
_entry.id   AF-B9SMY7-F1
#
_cell.length_a   1.000
_cell.length_b   1.000
_cell.length_c   1.000
_cell.angle_alpha   90.00
_cell.angle_beta   90.00
_cell.angle_gamma   90.00
#
_symmetry.space_group_name_H-M   'P 1'
#
loop_
_entity.id
_entity.type
_entity.pdbx_description
1 polymer ?
#
loop_
_entity_poly.entity_id
_entity_poly.type
_entity_poly.pdbx_seq_one_letter_code
_entity_poly.pdbx_strand_id
1 'polypeptide(L)'
;MEGTKVTVAVENDEQIEVSLSRTWKSSLKGKLVPMNIGKRFVMLRGSTGFYTYAIYEHLKEWPAFDLDNTRIAFKLRKDKFDYMAIADNRRRYMPLPDDRLKDRGKPLAYPEAVLLVNPIKSELKGEVVLDNGFLQITISVPEGLVTGVQYNGMANLLEVLNHETDRGYWDLVWSDEETIRKKGNFDRMEGTNFTVVVQNEEQIEVSFSRHWDSSLKGKLVPMNIDKRFVMLRGSSGFYTYAIYEHLKEWPAFDLDNTRIAFKLRKDKFNYMAIADNRRRYMPLPDDRLKDRGLPLAYPEAVLLVNPIEPEFKGEVDDKYEYSCENRESGVHGWISTGSAVGFWLITPSAEFKSGGPLKQFLTSHVGPTILSVFHSTHYAGADMIINFGPNEPWKKVYGPVFVYLNSLSTEGDPLSLWEDAKKQMMKEVESWPYDFPASEDFPPSDQRGNVCGKLLVMDRCVSDENIPADGAYVGLAPVGDVGSWQIESKGYQFWTEADEDGSFTISNVRPGDYNIYAWVPGFIGDYKNDTVINISNGSSIAVGDLVYEPPRNGSTLWEIGIPDRSAAEFYVPDPNPNYVNMLYLNHTDRFRQYGLWERYSELYPDEDLVFTIGTSDYSKDWFFAQVTSSSNNTYQGTTWQIQFELEEVDQSATYKLRLALATANVAELQVRVNDRNADSSLFSTGKFGKDNTIARHGIHGLYRLFNVDVPGTQLLEGNNTIFLTQANHVSPFQGIMYDYIRLEGPPFSNTIKKM
;
A
#
# COMPACT_ATOMS: atom_id res chain seq x y z
N MET A 1 17.63 -47.72 -15.69
CA MET A 1 18.39 -47.23 -16.84
C MET A 1 18.24 -48.14 -18.07
N GLU A 2 17.19 -48.97 -18.14
CA GLU A 2 16.91 -49.72 -19.37
C GLU A 2 16.39 -48.78 -20.48
N GLY A 3 16.97 -48.91 -21.68
CA GLY A 3 16.51 -48.23 -22.89
C GLY A 3 17.16 -46.89 -23.24
N THR A 4 18.20 -46.43 -22.51
CA THR A 4 19.00 -45.27 -22.92
C THR A 4 20.16 -45.72 -23.81
N LYS A 5 20.28 -45.15 -25.01
CA LYS A 5 21.42 -45.33 -25.91
C LYS A 5 22.47 -44.26 -25.65
N VAL A 6 23.72 -44.66 -25.48
CA VAL A 6 24.86 -43.75 -25.31
C VAL A 6 25.76 -43.84 -26.54
N THR A 7 26.12 -42.71 -27.13
CA THR A 7 27.01 -42.64 -28.30
C THR A 7 27.96 -41.46 -28.17
N VAL A 8 29.22 -41.65 -28.58
CA VAL A 8 30.13 -40.53 -28.85
C VAL A 8 29.68 -39.90 -30.17
N ALA A 9 29.24 -38.65 -30.13
CA ALA A 9 28.71 -37.95 -31.29
C ALA A 9 29.81 -37.19 -32.04
N VAL A 10 30.80 -36.68 -31.32
CA VAL A 10 31.99 -36.01 -31.86
C VAL A 10 33.18 -36.40 -30.99
N GLU A 11 34.29 -36.75 -31.62
CA GLU A 11 35.58 -36.97 -30.96
C GLU A 11 36.68 -36.46 -31.91
N ASN A 12 37.39 -35.43 -31.48
CA ASN A 12 38.54 -34.88 -32.18
C ASN A 12 39.55 -34.28 -31.18
N ASP A 13 40.64 -33.72 -31.69
CA ASP A 13 41.73 -33.19 -30.85
C ASP A 13 41.34 -32.01 -29.94
N GLU A 14 40.17 -31.39 -30.17
CA GLU A 14 39.70 -30.21 -29.45
C GLU A 14 38.53 -30.51 -28.51
N GLN A 15 37.67 -31.49 -28.84
CA GLN A 15 36.48 -31.80 -28.05
C GLN A 15 36.02 -33.25 -28.11
N ILE A 16 35.27 -33.64 -27.08
CA ILE A 16 34.48 -34.86 -27.04
C ILE A 16 33.03 -34.49 -26.72
N GLU A 17 32.10 -34.91 -27.57
CA GLU A 17 30.66 -34.83 -27.31
C GLU A 17 30.09 -36.23 -27.09
N VAL A 18 29.45 -36.43 -25.94
CA VAL A 18 28.70 -37.65 -25.61
C VAL A 18 27.20 -37.37 -25.67
N SER A 19 26.48 -38.23 -26.37
CA SER A 19 25.03 -38.22 -26.49
C SER A 19 24.40 -39.36 -25.71
N LEU A 20 23.35 -39.04 -24.96
CA LEU A 20 22.47 -40.00 -24.29
C LEU A 20 21.07 -39.80 -24.82
N SER A 21 20.61 -40.69 -25.69
CA SER A 21 19.27 -40.64 -26.27
C SER A 21 18.36 -41.73 -25.71
N ARG A 22 17.11 -41.37 -25.46
CA ARG A 22 16.07 -42.31 -25.03
C ARG A 22 14.73 -41.90 -25.62
N THR A 23 14.04 -42.87 -26.19
CA THR A 23 12.63 -42.75 -26.53
C THR A 23 11.81 -43.26 -25.36
N TRP A 24 11.00 -42.40 -24.77
CA TRP A 24 10.05 -42.80 -23.73
C TRP A 24 8.75 -43.25 -24.41
N LYS A 25 8.33 -44.49 -24.14
CA LYS A 25 7.07 -45.08 -24.64
C LYS A 25 6.23 -45.70 -23.52
N SER A 26 6.34 -45.19 -22.28
CA SER A 26 5.64 -45.77 -21.12
C SER A 26 5.01 -44.71 -20.22
N SER A 27 3.98 -45.14 -19.49
CA SER A 27 3.26 -44.32 -18.52
C SER A 27 4.15 -43.85 -17.37
N LEU A 28 4.23 -42.54 -17.14
CA LEU A 28 4.54 -42.00 -15.82
C LEU A 28 3.19 -41.77 -15.11
N LYS A 29 2.97 -42.43 -13.97
CA LYS A 29 1.74 -42.28 -13.15
C LYS A 29 0.42 -42.43 -13.93
N GLY A 30 0.35 -43.33 -14.90
CA GLY A 30 -0.89 -43.63 -15.64
C GLY A 30 -1.25 -42.71 -16.82
N LYS A 31 -0.42 -41.72 -17.17
CA LYS A 31 -0.58 -40.93 -18.42
C LYS A 31 0.55 -41.26 -19.43
N LEU A 32 0.20 -41.47 -20.70
CA LEU A 32 1.14 -41.74 -21.80
C LEU A 32 1.85 -40.43 -22.18
N VAL A 33 3.17 -40.35 -21.97
CA VAL A 33 4.00 -39.20 -22.41
C VAL A 33 5.08 -39.72 -23.37
N PRO A 34 4.75 -39.90 -24.65
CA PRO A 34 5.74 -40.32 -25.63
C PRO A 34 6.61 -39.13 -26.05
N MET A 35 7.92 -39.22 -25.81
CA MET A 35 8.91 -38.18 -26.16
C MET A 35 10.30 -38.79 -26.42
N ASN A 36 10.99 -38.29 -27.43
CA ASN A 36 12.42 -38.53 -27.65
C ASN A 36 13.23 -37.49 -26.86
N ILE A 37 14.17 -37.94 -26.04
CA ILE A 37 15.05 -37.05 -25.28
C ILE A 37 16.49 -37.41 -25.59
N GLY A 38 17.25 -36.45 -26.13
CA GLY A 38 18.69 -36.55 -26.37
C GLY A 38 19.46 -35.56 -25.51
N LYS A 39 20.20 -36.04 -24.51
CA LYS A 39 21.07 -35.19 -23.67
C LYS A 39 22.49 -35.23 -24.22
N ARG A 40 23.13 -34.08 -24.33
CA ARG A 40 24.49 -33.93 -24.84
C ARG A 40 25.40 -33.34 -23.78
N PHE A 41 26.63 -33.83 -23.73
CA PHE A 41 27.69 -33.33 -22.87
C PHE A 41 28.93 -33.12 -23.72
N VAL A 42 29.46 -31.90 -23.74
CA VAL A 42 30.65 -31.52 -24.51
C VAL A 42 31.75 -31.16 -23.55
N MET A 43 32.90 -31.82 -23.68
CA MET A 43 34.13 -31.41 -23.01
C MET A 43 35.11 -30.87 -24.04
N LEU A 44 35.70 -29.72 -23.74
CA LEU A 44 36.77 -29.13 -24.54
C LEU A 44 38.13 -29.48 -23.92
N ARG A 45 39.11 -29.79 -24.75
CA ARG A 45 40.48 -30.06 -24.31
C ARG A 45 41.06 -28.84 -23.59
N GLY A 46 41.55 -29.04 -22.37
CA GLY A 46 42.14 -27.98 -21.55
C GLY A 46 41.15 -27.13 -20.75
N SER A 47 39.84 -27.40 -20.84
CA SER A 47 38.83 -26.73 -20.01
C SER A 47 38.59 -27.47 -18.70
N THR A 48 38.33 -26.73 -17.62
CA THR A 48 37.97 -27.28 -16.30
C THR A 48 36.46 -27.52 -16.13
N GLY A 49 35.65 -27.22 -17.18
CA GLY A 49 34.21 -27.43 -17.21
C GLY A 49 33.74 -28.25 -18.41
N PHE A 50 32.44 -28.49 -18.46
CA PHE A 50 31.76 -29.12 -19.60
C PHE A 50 30.51 -28.32 -19.96
N TYR A 51 30.13 -28.38 -21.23
CA TYR A 51 28.89 -27.82 -21.73
C TYR A 51 27.85 -28.94 -21.80
N THR A 52 26.57 -28.58 -21.69
CA THR A 52 25.48 -29.53 -21.82
C THR A 52 24.25 -28.87 -22.42
N TYR A 53 23.52 -29.63 -23.21
CA TYR A 53 22.24 -29.24 -23.78
C TYR A 53 21.35 -30.48 -23.92
N ALA A 54 20.05 -30.29 -24.03
CA ALA A 54 19.09 -31.36 -24.23
C ALA A 54 18.19 -31.05 -25.42
N ILE A 55 17.93 -32.06 -26.23
CA ILE A 55 17.02 -32.03 -27.37
C ILE A 55 15.79 -32.83 -26.97
N TYR A 56 14.63 -32.20 -27.03
CA TYR A 56 13.33 -32.82 -26.80
C TYR A 56 12.58 -32.84 -28.13
N GLU A 57 12.14 -34.01 -28.56
CA GLU A 57 11.42 -34.19 -29.82
C GLU A 57 10.12 -34.93 -29.56
N HIS A 58 9.00 -34.31 -29.94
CA HIS A 58 7.66 -34.89 -29.97
C HIS A 58 7.28 -35.15 -31.42
N LEU A 59 6.92 -36.40 -31.74
CA LEU A 59 6.53 -36.79 -33.09
C LEU A 59 5.03 -36.52 -33.31
N LYS A 60 4.66 -36.15 -34.54
CA LYS A 60 3.30 -35.71 -34.90
C LYS A 60 2.22 -36.77 -34.61
N GLU A 61 2.59 -38.05 -34.67
CA GLU A 61 1.71 -39.20 -34.41
C GLU A 61 1.46 -39.48 -32.92
N TRP A 62 2.08 -38.72 -32.02
CA TRP A 62 1.94 -38.91 -30.57
C TRP A 62 0.85 -38.01 -29.96
N PRO A 63 0.11 -38.49 -28.94
CA PRO A 63 -0.87 -37.67 -28.23
C PRO A 63 -0.21 -36.43 -27.62
N ALA A 64 -1.00 -35.35 -27.55
CA ALA A 64 -0.63 -34.13 -26.84
C ALA A 64 -0.48 -34.41 -25.33
N PHE A 65 0.46 -33.74 -24.69
CA PHE A 65 0.69 -33.79 -23.25
C PHE A 65 1.31 -32.47 -22.77
N ASP A 66 1.11 -32.15 -21.49
CA ASP A 66 1.74 -30.99 -20.86
C ASP A 66 3.06 -31.39 -20.20
N LEU A 67 4.10 -30.59 -20.42
CA LEU A 67 5.43 -30.78 -19.83
C LEU A 67 5.66 -29.74 -18.72
N ASP A 68 5.33 -30.08 -17.47
CA ASP A 68 5.37 -29.14 -16.34
C ASP A 68 6.75 -28.48 -16.11
N ASN A 69 7.84 -29.26 -16.11
CA ASN A 69 9.19 -28.76 -15.88
C ASN A 69 10.25 -29.67 -16.50
N THR A 70 11.24 -29.08 -17.19
CA THR A 70 12.50 -29.74 -17.54
C THR A 70 13.66 -29.20 -16.71
N ARG A 71 14.37 -30.08 -16.00
CA ARG A 71 15.55 -29.70 -15.20
C ARG A 71 16.74 -30.61 -15.46
N ILE A 72 17.92 -30.00 -15.48
CA ILE A 72 19.19 -30.70 -15.26
C ILE A 72 19.61 -30.47 -13.82
N ALA A 73 19.90 -31.55 -13.09
CA ALA A 73 20.27 -31.48 -11.69
C ALA A 73 21.60 -32.22 -11.49
N PHE A 74 22.62 -31.48 -11.07
CA PHE A 74 23.88 -32.06 -10.64
C PHE A 74 23.81 -32.30 -9.13
N LYS A 75 23.75 -33.57 -8.73
CA LYS A 75 23.88 -33.93 -7.32
C LYS A 75 25.36 -33.91 -6.97
N LEU A 76 25.81 -32.75 -6.50
CA LEU A 76 27.20 -32.54 -6.11
C LEU A 76 27.54 -33.35 -4.85
N ARG A 77 28.81 -33.67 -4.69
CA ARG A 77 29.33 -34.36 -3.51
C ARG A 77 29.11 -33.49 -2.27
N LYS A 78 28.20 -33.91 -1.38
CA LYS A 78 27.89 -33.18 -0.15
C LYS A 78 29.09 -32.95 0.78
N ASP A 79 30.11 -33.81 0.70
CA ASP A 79 31.35 -33.69 1.48
C ASP A 79 32.37 -32.69 0.88
N LYS A 80 32.07 -32.14 -0.31
CA LYS A 80 32.92 -31.20 -1.04
C LYS A 80 32.22 -29.88 -1.40
N PHE A 81 30.89 -29.89 -1.48
CA PHE A 81 30.05 -28.77 -1.90
C PHE A 81 28.97 -28.48 -0.85
N ASP A 82 29.39 -27.96 0.30
CA ASP A 82 28.56 -27.61 1.47
C ASP A 82 28.33 -26.09 1.61
N TYR A 83 28.87 -25.30 0.68
CA TYR A 83 28.89 -23.85 0.73
C TYR A 83 28.43 -23.27 -0.60
N MET A 84 27.35 -22.48 -0.58
CA MET A 84 26.81 -21.85 -1.78
C MET A 84 27.42 -20.45 -1.92
N ALA A 85 28.27 -20.29 -2.93
CA ALA A 85 28.75 -18.98 -3.37
C ALA A 85 27.73 -18.42 -4.35
N ILE A 86 27.07 -17.31 -3.97
CA ILE A 86 26.13 -16.60 -4.85
C ILE A 86 26.84 -15.43 -5.54
N ALA A 87 27.81 -14.79 -4.86
CA ALA A 87 28.71 -13.77 -5.39
C ALA A 87 30.06 -13.78 -4.64
N ASP A 88 31.08 -13.12 -5.18
CA ASP A 88 32.47 -13.14 -4.68
C ASP A 88 32.60 -12.84 -3.18
N ASN A 89 31.76 -11.94 -2.66
CA ASN A 89 31.76 -11.48 -1.27
C ASN A 89 30.65 -12.06 -0.40
N ARG A 90 29.74 -12.90 -0.93
CA ARG A 90 28.56 -13.37 -0.20
C ARG A 90 28.30 -14.85 -0.44
N ARG A 91 28.57 -15.61 0.62
CA ARG A 91 28.62 -17.06 0.65
C ARG A 91 27.85 -17.53 1.87
N ARG A 92 27.00 -18.55 1.71
CA ARG A 92 26.13 -19.05 2.77
C ARG A 92 26.22 -20.57 2.85
N TYR A 93 26.17 -21.09 4.06
CA TYR A 93 25.86 -22.49 4.28
C TYR A 93 24.37 -22.71 4.01
N MET A 94 24.04 -23.62 3.09
CA MET A 94 22.65 -24.04 2.91
C MET A 94 22.39 -25.23 3.84
N PRO A 95 21.19 -25.33 4.44
CA PRO A 95 20.79 -26.54 5.15
C PRO A 95 20.98 -27.75 4.23
N LEU A 96 21.84 -28.68 4.65
CA LEU A 96 22.05 -29.94 3.95
C LEU A 96 20.84 -30.85 4.21
N PRO A 97 20.53 -31.80 3.30
CA PRO A 97 19.51 -32.81 3.57
C PRO A 97 19.73 -33.54 4.90
N ASP A 98 20.99 -33.70 5.32
CA ASP A 98 21.38 -34.32 6.59
C ASP A 98 21.01 -33.45 7.81
N ASP A 99 20.88 -32.12 7.66
CA ASP A 99 20.44 -31.22 8.75
C ASP A 99 18.97 -31.45 9.13
N ARG A 100 18.21 -32.12 8.25
CA ARG A 100 16.81 -32.48 8.46
C ARG A 100 16.63 -33.83 9.16
N LEU A 101 17.71 -34.56 9.43
CA LEU A 101 17.66 -35.86 10.12
C LEU A 101 17.24 -35.69 11.59
N LYS A 102 16.60 -36.72 12.17
CA LYS A 102 15.98 -36.66 13.52
C LYS A 102 16.91 -36.23 14.67
N ASP A 103 18.22 -36.39 14.52
CA ASP A 103 19.25 -36.00 15.49
C ASP A 103 19.70 -34.54 15.36
N ARG A 104 19.36 -33.87 14.24
CA ARG A 104 19.81 -32.51 13.88
C ARG A 104 18.67 -31.54 13.65
N GLY A 105 17.56 -32.05 13.13
CA GLY A 105 16.31 -31.36 12.93
C GLY A 105 15.19 -32.05 13.71
N LYS A 106 14.23 -31.24 14.17
CA LYS A 106 12.97 -31.71 14.74
C LYS A 106 11.88 -31.55 13.69
N PRO A 107 11.40 -32.65 13.07
CA PRO A 107 10.26 -32.60 12.17
C PRO A 107 9.04 -32.01 12.88
N LEU A 108 8.32 -31.15 12.18
CA LEU A 108 7.01 -30.63 12.58
C LEU A 108 5.92 -31.48 11.89
N ALA A 109 4.75 -30.92 11.55
CA ALA A 109 3.57 -31.71 11.12
C ALA A 109 3.89 -32.57 9.89
N TYR A 110 4.72 -32.03 9.02
CA TYR A 110 5.17 -32.66 7.80
C TYR A 110 6.68 -32.95 7.89
N PRO A 111 7.17 -34.03 7.28
CA PRO A 111 8.60 -34.33 7.19
C PRO A 111 9.45 -33.18 6.64
N GLU A 112 8.85 -32.31 5.83
CA GLU A 112 9.48 -31.20 5.15
C GLU A 112 9.56 -29.93 6.00
N ALA A 113 8.68 -29.78 7.00
CA ALA A 113 8.74 -28.69 7.98
C ALA A 113 9.63 -29.10 9.16
N VAL A 114 10.69 -28.33 9.42
CA VAL A 114 11.75 -28.74 10.36
C VAL A 114 12.26 -27.55 11.14
N LEU A 115 12.37 -27.71 12.46
CA LEU A 115 13.17 -26.83 13.32
C LEU A 115 14.62 -27.35 13.37
N LEU A 116 15.60 -26.55 12.98
CA LEU A 116 17.01 -26.93 13.04
C LEU A 116 17.54 -26.75 14.47
N VAL A 117 17.86 -27.86 15.13
CA VAL A 117 18.30 -27.87 16.54
C VAL A 117 19.83 -27.98 16.65
N ASN A 118 20.45 -28.80 15.79
CA ASN A 118 21.89 -29.02 15.77
C ASN A 118 22.42 -29.23 14.34
N PRO A 119 22.31 -28.22 13.47
CA PRO A 119 22.78 -28.33 12.10
C PRO A 119 24.30 -28.58 12.03
N ILE A 120 24.74 -29.25 10.96
CA ILE A 120 26.13 -29.55 10.61
C ILE A 120 26.98 -28.28 10.62
N LYS A 121 26.39 -27.17 10.18
CA LYS A 121 26.99 -25.83 10.26
C LYS A 121 26.29 -25.07 11.37
N SER A 122 27.04 -24.70 12.41
CA SER A 122 26.53 -24.00 13.58
C SER A 122 25.81 -22.69 13.27
N GLU A 123 26.14 -22.06 12.13
CA GLU A 123 25.57 -20.82 11.63
C GLU A 123 24.11 -20.97 11.16
N LEU A 124 23.63 -22.20 10.96
CA LEU A 124 22.23 -22.50 10.64
C LEU A 124 21.40 -22.83 11.90
N LYS A 125 22.03 -22.82 13.07
CA LYS A 125 21.35 -23.13 14.34
C LYS A 125 20.46 -21.94 14.69
N GLY A 126 19.18 -22.20 14.95
CA GLY A 126 18.19 -21.14 15.22
C GLY A 126 17.40 -20.73 13.97
N GLU A 127 17.02 -21.67 13.12
CA GLU A 127 16.05 -21.45 12.04
C GLU A 127 14.94 -22.50 12.07
N VAL A 128 13.73 -22.10 11.64
CA VAL A 128 12.62 -23.00 11.30
C VAL A 128 12.33 -22.90 9.81
N VAL A 129 12.17 -24.06 9.18
CA VAL A 129 11.82 -24.20 7.76
C VAL A 129 10.40 -24.72 7.67
N LEU A 130 9.52 -23.99 6.98
CA LEU A 130 8.17 -24.44 6.65
C LEU A 130 8.10 -24.73 5.16
N ASP A 131 7.54 -25.88 4.79
CA ASP A 131 7.45 -26.35 3.41
C ASP A 131 6.11 -27.04 3.22
N ASN A 132 5.37 -26.65 2.19
CA ASN A 132 4.06 -27.22 1.85
C ASN A 132 4.04 -27.96 0.51
N GLY A 133 5.22 -28.23 -0.07
CA GLY A 133 5.40 -28.88 -1.36
C GLY A 133 5.34 -27.94 -2.56
N PHE A 134 4.87 -26.70 -2.40
CA PHE A 134 4.87 -25.67 -3.46
C PHE A 134 6.00 -24.66 -3.26
N LEU A 135 6.15 -24.18 -2.03
CA LEU A 135 7.21 -23.28 -1.62
C LEU A 135 7.79 -23.70 -0.27
N GLN A 136 8.93 -23.10 0.05
CA GLN A 136 9.55 -23.23 1.36
C GLN A 136 9.93 -21.85 1.87
N ILE A 137 9.66 -21.60 3.16
CA ILE A 137 10.12 -20.40 3.84
C ILE A 137 11.07 -20.77 4.98
N THR A 138 12.08 -19.94 5.20
CA THR A 138 13.03 -20.05 6.31
C THR A 138 12.89 -18.83 7.19
N ILE A 139 12.72 -19.06 8.49
CA ILE A 139 12.48 -18.01 9.49
C ILE A 139 13.48 -18.17 10.64
N SER A 140 14.10 -17.08 11.08
CA SER A 140 15.02 -17.09 12.22
C SER A 140 14.30 -17.33 13.55
N VAL A 141 14.97 -18.00 14.48
CA VAL A 141 14.45 -18.41 15.80
C VAL A 141 15.40 -17.91 16.89
N PRO A 142 14.92 -17.11 17.85
CA PRO A 142 13.51 -16.75 18.09
C PRO A 142 13.04 -15.47 17.38
N GLU A 143 13.84 -14.81 16.56
CA GLU A 143 13.59 -13.43 16.16
C GLU A 143 12.40 -13.29 15.19
N GLY A 144 12.05 -14.32 14.43
CA GLY A 144 10.91 -14.30 13.50
C GLY A 144 11.14 -13.43 12.27
N LEU A 145 12.36 -13.47 11.71
CA LEU A 145 12.72 -12.78 10.46
C LEU A 145 12.68 -13.80 9.31
N VAL A 146 12.04 -13.46 8.18
CA VAL A 146 12.02 -14.32 7.00
C VAL A 146 13.36 -14.18 6.29
N THR A 147 14.25 -15.16 6.49
CA THR A 147 15.62 -15.17 5.96
C THR A 147 15.69 -15.76 4.55
N GLY A 148 14.68 -16.53 4.14
CA GLY A 148 14.55 -17.02 2.78
C GLY A 148 13.16 -17.49 2.36
N VAL A 149 12.91 -17.40 1.06
CA VAL A 149 11.73 -17.94 0.37
C VAL A 149 12.21 -18.67 -0.87
N GLN A 150 12.04 -19.99 -0.90
CA GLN A 150 12.40 -20.84 -2.04
C GLN A 150 11.13 -21.18 -2.83
N TYR A 151 11.17 -20.94 -4.15
CA TYR A 151 10.04 -21.19 -5.04
C TYR A 151 10.49 -21.38 -6.49
N ASN A 152 9.78 -22.23 -7.24
CA ASN A 152 10.01 -22.51 -8.67
C ASN A 152 11.50 -22.69 -9.05
N GLY A 153 12.24 -23.48 -8.28
CA GLY A 153 13.65 -23.76 -8.53
C GLY A 153 14.64 -22.65 -8.13
N MET A 154 14.16 -21.48 -7.70
CA MET A 154 15.00 -20.43 -7.11
C MET A 154 15.24 -20.70 -5.63
N ALA A 155 16.52 -20.79 -5.24
CA ALA A 155 16.93 -21.11 -3.86
C ALA A 155 16.53 -20.04 -2.83
N ASN A 156 16.46 -18.77 -3.24
CA ASN A 156 15.93 -17.70 -2.40
C ASN A 156 15.46 -16.53 -3.30
N LEU A 157 14.22 -16.10 -3.12
CA LEU A 157 13.63 -14.93 -3.79
C LEU A 157 14.06 -13.61 -3.12
N LEU A 158 14.41 -13.66 -1.83
CA LEU A 158 14.81 -12.48 -1.05
C LEU A 158 16.23 -12.05 -1.37
N GLU A 159 16.53 -10.77 -1.17
CA GLU A 159 17.83 -10.16 -1.44
C GLU A 159 18.93 -10.78 -0.57
N VAL A 160 19.56 -11.83 -1.09
CA VAL A 160 20.62 -12.59 -0.42
C VAL A 160 21.87 -11.75 -0.18
N LEU A 161 22.00 -10.63 -0.88
CA LEU A 161 23.04 -9.67 -0.63
C LEU A 161 22.79 -8.95 0.71
N ASN A 162 21.55 -8.66 1.09
CA ASN A 162 21.28 -8.01 2.36
C ASN A 162 21.61 -8.92 3.56
N HIS A 163 21.90 -8.27 4.69
CA HIS A 163 21.90 -8.93 5.99
C HIS A 163 20.52 -9.56 6.24
N GLU A 164 20.46 -10.65 6.99
CA GLU A 164 19.21 -11.42 7.17
C GLU A 164 18.10 -10.62 7.85
N THR A 165 18.49 -9.71 8.76
CA THR A 165 17.62 -8.71 9.40
C THR A 165 17.10 -7.63 8.44
N ASP A 166 17.49 -7.65 7.16
CA ASP A 166 17.04 -6.72 6.12
C ASP A 166 16.59 -7.45 4.84
N ARG A 167 15.95 -8.60 5.00
CA ARG A 167 15.29 -9.36 3.91
C ARG A 167 13.77 -9.31 4.03
N GLY A 168 13.17 -10.14 4.87
CA GLY A 168 11.75 -10.13 5.18
C GLY A 168 11.51 -9.93 6.68
N TYR A 169 10.77 -8.90 7.07
CA TYR A 169 10.58 -8.55 8.47
C TYR A 169 9.31 -7.73 8.71
N TRP A 170 8.85 -7.76 9.96
CA TRP A 170 7.94 -6.76 10.50
C TRP A 170 8.75 -5.63 11.13
N ASP A 171 8.26 -4.38 11.02
CA ASP A 171 8.86 -3.26 11.72
C ASP A 171 7.79 -2.28 12.25
N LEU A 172 8.24 -1.45 13.19
CA LEU A 172 7.50 -0.29 13.65
C LEU A 172 8.42 0.89 13.97
N VAL A 173 7.84 2.08 13.97
CA VAL A 173 8.49 3.33 14.40
C VAL A 173 7.71 3.89 15.56
N TRP A 174 8.39 4.11 16.69
CA TRP A 174 7.75 4.54 17.94
C TRP A 174 8.61 5.56 18.68
N SER A 175 8.01 6.35 19.56
CA SER A 175 8.73 7.30 20.42
C SER A 175 8.25 7.16 21.86
N ASP A 176 9.15 7.35 22.83
CA ASP A 176 8.74 7.50 24.23
C ASP A 176 8.34 8.96 24.52
N GLU A 177 7.55 9.19 25.57
CA GLU A 177 7.13 10.55 25.97
C GLU A 177 8.31 11.47 26.32
N GLU A 178 9.41 10.90 26.83
CA GLU A 178 10.53 11.67 27.39
C GLU A 178 11.50 12.19 26.31
N THR A 179 11.47 11.61 25.09
CA THR A 179 12.47 11.88 24.04
C THR A 179 11.93 12.78 22.94
N ILE A 180 12.29 14.07 22.99
CA ILE A 180 12.05 15.04 21.90
C ILE A 180 13.09 14.80 20.78
N ARG A 181 12.95 13.74 19.99
CA ARG A 181 13.75 13.51 18.77
C ARG A 181 12.90 13.77 17.52
N LYS A 182 13.53 14.26 16.46
CA LYS A 182 12.87 14.49 15.15
C LYS A 182 12.45 13.19 14.44
N LYS A 183 12.96 12.03 14.86
CA LYS A 183 12.70 10.72 14.26
C LYS A 183 12.52 9.69 15.37
N GLY A 184 11.44 8.92 15.30
CA GLY A 184 11.16 7.84 16.24
C GLY A 184 12.21 6.72 16.20
N ASN A 185 12.18 5.90 17.24
CA ASN A 185 12.96 4.68 17.39
C ASN A 185 12.43 3.60 16.43
N PHE A 186 13.35 2.91 15.77
CA PHE A 186 13.04 1.85 14.83
C PHE A 186 13.17 0.50 15.50
N ASP A 187 12.12 -0.34 15.42
CA ASP A 187 12.08 -1.66 16.04
C ASP A 187 11.72 -2.71 14.99
N ARG A 188 12.58 -3.74 14.84
CA ARG A 188 12.37 -4.89 13.94
C ARG A 188 11.47 -5.98 14.53
N MET A 189 10.91 -5.71 15.70
CA MET A 189 9.98 -6.60 16.39
C MET A 189 10.56 -8.02 16.55
N GLU A 190 11.86 -8.10 16.84
CA GLU A 190 12.56 -9.38 16.99
C GLU A 190 11.99 -10.12 18.20
N GLY A 191 11.47 -11.33 17.95
CA GLY A 191 10.96 -12.21 19.00
C GLY A 191 12.05 -12.70 19.94
N THR A 192 11.67 -13.04 21.16
CA THR A 192 12.54 -13.70 22.16
C THR A 192 12.07 -15.12 22.49
N ASN A 193 10.88 -15.50 22.01
CA ASN A 193 10.31 -16.82 22.16
C ASN A 193 9.73 -17.34 20.82
N PHE A 194 9.83 -18.65 20.60
CA PHE A 194 9.29 -19.33 19.44
C PHE A 194 8.38 -20.48 19.88
N THR A 195 7.18 -20.55 19.30
CA THR A 195 6.21 -21.61 19.58
C THR A 195 5.59 -22.12 18.30
N VAL A 196 5.40 -23.43 18.20
CA VAL A 196 4.54 -24.03 17.18
C VAL A 196 3.14 -24.08 17.77
N VAL A 197 2.23 -23.25 17.24
CA VAL A 197 0.88 -23.05 17.77
C VAL A 197 -0.05 -24.14 17.24
N VAL A 198 -0.03 -24.35 15.93
CA VAL A 198 -0.81 -25.40 15.26
C VAL A 198 0.10 -26.24 14.40
N GLN A 199 -0.14 -27.54 14.43
CA GLN A 199 0.60 -28.53 13.68
C GLN A 199 -0.30 -29.72 13.34
N ASN A 200 -0.80 -29.80 12.10
CA ASN A 200 -1.59 -30.93 11.62
C ASN A 200 -1.38 -31.17 10.10
N GLU A 201 -2.14 -32.08 9.50
CA GLU A 201 -2.00 -32.47 8.08
C GLU A 201 -2.44 -31.40 7.08
N GLU A 202 -3.14 -30.34 7.49
CA GLU A 202 -3.61 -29.27 6.60
C GLU A 202 -2.93 -27.92 6.85
N GLN A 203 -2.39 -27.68 8.05
CA GLN A 203 -1.74 -26.42 8.39
C GLN A 203 -0.61 -26.52 9.42
N ILE A 204 0.31 -25.57 9.31
CA ILE A 204 1.24 -25.19 10.38
C ILE A 204 1.10 -23.70 10.68
N GLU A 205 0.97 -23.36 11.96
CA GLU A 205 1.06 -22.00 12.47
C GLU A 205 2.19 -21.92 13.49
N VAL A 206 3.08 -20.94 13.31
CA VAL A 206 4.17 -20.64 14.24
C VAL A 206 4.08 -19.22 14.77
N SER A 207 4.48 -19.04 16.02
CA SER A 207 4.49 -17.77 16.75
C SER A 207 5.92 -17.39 17.13
N PHE A 208 6.23 -16.11 16.97
CA PHE A 208 7.47 -15.46 17.40
C PHE A 208 7.10 -14.27 18.27
N SER A 209 7.21 -14.45 19.58
CA SER A 209 6.71 -13.48 20.55
C SER A 209 7.83 -12.80 21.33
N ARG A 210 7.57 -11.56 21.74
CA ARG A 210 8.40 -10.77 22.64
C ARG A 210 7.51 -10.11 23.68
N HIS A 211 7.81 -10.39 24.94
CA HIS A 211 7.19 -9.69 26.06
C HIS A 211 7.98 -8.45 26.44
N TRP A 212 7.28 -7.42 26.88
CA TRP A 212 7.91 -6.21 27.42
C TRP A 212 7.94 -6.23 28.95
N ASP A 213 9.03 -5.71 29.53
CA ASP A 213 9.14 -5.42 30.95
C ASP A 213 9.97 -4.15 31.19
N SER A 214 9.97 -3.66 32.43
CA SER A 214 10.61 -2.39 32.80
C SER A 214 12.11 -2.30 32.47
N SER A 215 12.83 -3.41 32.32
CA SER A 215 14.25 -3.43 31.95
C SER A 215 14.52 -3.04 30.49
N LEU A 216 13.46 -3.07 29.67
CA LEU A 216 13.45 -2.71 28.25
C LEU A 216 13.00 -1.27 27.99
N LYS A 217 12.65 -0.50 29.04
CA LYS A 217 12.27 0.93 28.93
C LYS A 217 13.34 1.71 28.13
N GLY A 218 12.88 2.51 27.16
CA GLY A 218 13.72 3.33 26.28
C GLY A 218 14.54 2.54 25.24
N LYS A 219 14.47 1.21 25.23
CA LYS A 219 15.18 0.34 24.27
C LYS A 219 14.23 -0.25 23.24
N LEU A 220 13.08 -0.72 23.71
CA LEU A 220 12.04 -1.36 22.89
C LEU A 220 10.69 -0.76 23.24
N VAL A 221 9.78 -0.83 22.27
CA VAL A 221 8.41 -0.32 22.44
C VAL A 221 7.75 -1.00 23.66
N PRO A 222 7.05 -0.25 24.54
CA PRO A 222 6.32 -0.78 25.70
C PRO A 222 5.15 -1.71 25.35
N MET A 223 5.36 -2.77 24.57
CA MET A 223 4.27 -3.57 24.01
C MET A 223 4.68 -5.04 23.86
N ASN A 224 3.75 -5.94 24.18
CA ASN A 224 3.81 -7.35 23.81
C ASN A 224 3.61 -7.46 22.30
N ILE A 225 4.43 -8.26 21.65
CA ILE A 225 4.33 -8.54 20.22
C ILE A 225 4.30 -10.04 20.04
N ASP A 226 3.37 -10.52 19.22
CA ASP A 226 3.33 -11.90 18.76
C ASP A 226 3.14 -11.93 17.25
N LYS A 227 4.22 -12.21 16.51
CA LYS A 227 4.21 -12.35 15.05
C LYS A 227 3.91 -13.80 14.69
N ARG A 228 2.95 -14.00 13.81
CA ARG A 228 2.46 -15.32 13.41
C ARG A 228 2.68 -15.54 11.93
N PHE A 229 3.08 -16.76 11.57
CA PHE A 229 3.17 -17.21 10.19
C PHE A 229 2.37 -18.50 10.04
N VAL A 230 1.50 -18.53 9.04
CA VAL A 230 0.67 -19.71 8.73
C VAL A 230 1.03 -20.21 7.32
N MET A 231 1.27 -21.50 7.22
CA MET A 231 1.46 -22.17 5.94
C MET A 231 0.42 -23.29 5.81
N LEU A 232 -0.43 -23.16 4.79
CA LEU A 232 -1.46 -24.14 4.47
C LEU A 232 -0.94 -25.12 3.43
N ARG A 233 -1.37 -26.38 3.55
CA ARG A 233 -1.19 -27.38 2.50
C ARG A 233 -1.93 -26.96 1.24
N GLY A 234 -1.34 -27.20 0.06
CA GLY A 234 -2.01 -26.89 -1.21
C GLY A 234 -1.98 -25.42 -1.64
N SER A 235 -1.47 -24.50 -0.81
CA SER A 235 -1.42 -23.07 -1.12
C SER A 235 -0.08 -22.67 -1.75
N SER A 236 -0.11 -21.82 -2.78
CA SER A 236 1.12 -21.25 -3.38
C SER A 236 1.52 -19.94 -2.68
N GLY A 237 1.55 -19.98 -1.35
CA GLY A 237 1.94 -18.84 -0.53
C GLY A 237 1.94 -19.15 0.97
N PHE A 238 2.10 -18.10 1.78
CA PHE A 238 2.00 -18.17 3.23
C PHE A 238 1.35 -16.90 3.79
N TYR A 239 0.72 -17.01 4.94
CA TYR A 239 0.06 -15.89 5.61
C TYR A 239 0.93 -15.39 6.76
N THR A 240 0.78 -14.11 7.08
CA THR A 240 1.36 -13.54 8.29
C THR A 240 0.44 -12.49 8.90
N TYR A 241 0.41 -12.46 10.23
CA TYR A 241 -0.30 -11.48 11.03
C TYR A 241 0.46 -11.24 12.32
N ALA A 242 0.11 -10.19 13.05
CA ALA A 242 0.70 -9.94 14.35
C ALA A 242 -0.33 -9.43 15.36
N ILE A 243 -0.15 -9.81 16.62
CA ILE A 243 -0.97 -9.39 17.76
C ILE A 243 -0.12 -8.46 18.61
N TYR A 244 -0.62 -7.24 18.80
CA TYR A 244 0.00 -6.22 19.61
C TYR A 244 -0.82 -6.03 20.87
N GLU A 245 -0.17 -5.97 22.03
CA GLU A 245 -0.85 -5.77 23.31
C GLU A 245 -0.04 -4.80 24.19
N HIS A 246 -0.65 -3.67 24.54
CA HIS A 246 -0.17 -2.73 25.55
C HIS A 246 -0.96 -2.96 26.84
N LEU A 247 -0.26 -3.28 27.93
CA LEU A 247 -0.89 -3.46 29.23
C LEU A 247 -1.05 -2.12 29.94
N LYS A 248 -2.08 -2.03 30.78
CA LYS A 248 -2.45 -0.79 31.49
C LYS A 248 -1.28 -0.21 32.30
N GLU A 249 -0.46 -1.05 32.89
CA GLU A 249 0.61 -0.68 33.81
C GLU A 249 1.87 -0.19 33.09
N TRP A 250 1.87 -0.18 31.76
CA TRP A 250 3.04 0.15 30.96
C TRP A 250 3.15 1.63 30.60
N PRO A 251 4.39 2.11 30.34
CA PRO A 251 4.62 3.50 29.98
C PRO A 251 3.92 3.88 28.69
N ALA A 252 3.45 5.13 28.66
CA ALA A 252 2.99 5.79 27.46
C ALA A 252 4.06 5.82 26.36
N PHE A 253 3.58 5.79 25.11
CA PHE A 253 4.42 5.88 23.92
C PHE A 253 3.57 6.27 22.71
N ASP A 254 4.25 6.74 21.67
CA ASP A 254 3.65 7.07 20.38
C ASP A 254 4.07 6.04 19.32
N LEU A 255 3.14 5.64 18.46
CA LEU A 255 3.38 4.75 17.32
C LEU A 255 3.08 5.49 16.01
N ASP A 256 4.13 5.72 15.22
CA ASP A 256 4.07 6.50 13.97
C ASP A 256 3.81 5.63 12.74
N ASN A 257 4.24 4.37 12.78
CA ASN A 257 4.24 3.47 11.64
C ASN A 257 4.34 2.01 12.08
N THR A 258 3.62 1.10 11.41
CA THR A 258 3.86 -0.35 11.52
C THR A 258 3.53 -1.06 10.22
N ARG A 259 4.39 -2.02 9.83
CA ARG A 259 4.35 -2.64 8.50
C ARG A 259 5.13 -3.94 8.42
N ILE A 260 4.96 -4.62 7.29
CA ILE A 260 5.84 -5.69 6.80
C ILE A 260 6.67 -5.15 5.64
N ALA A 261 7.91 -5.62 5.50
CA ALA A 261 8.70 -5.43 4.30
C ALA A 261 9.31 -6.74 3.81
N PHE A 262 9.29 -6.94 2.50
CA PHE A 262 10.08 -7.96 1.80
C PHE A 262 10.98 -7.28 0.77
N LYS A 263 12.29 -7.53 0.87
CA LYS A 263 13.29 -7.08 -0.10
C LYS A 263 13.69 -8.25 -0.98
N LEU A 264 13.32 -8.19 -2.25
CA LEU A 264 13.58 -9.23 -3.22
C LEU A 264 14.91 -9.01 -3.92
N ARG A 265 15.42 -10.06 -4.56
CA ARG A 265 16.66 -10.02 -5.33
C ARG A 265 16.59 -8.99 -6.46
N LYS A 266 17.43 -7.95 -6.37
CA LYS A 266 17.54 -6.93 -7.42
C LYS A 266 18.04 -7.47 -8.75
N ASP A 267 18.79 -8.58 -8.74
CA ASP A 267 19.28 -9.24 -9.96
C ASP A 267 18.22 -10.12 -10.65
N LYS A 268 17.04 -10.29 -10.04
CA LYS A 268 15.97 -11.15 -10.55
C LYS A 268 14.68 -10.41 -10.80
N PHE A 269 14.24 -9.58 -9.86
CA PHE A 269 12.97 -8.87 -9.92
C PHE A 269 13.21 -7.47 -10.48
N ASN A 270 12.60 -7.15 -11.61
CA ASN A 270 12.86 -5.93 -12.37
C ASN A 270 11.57 -5.23 -12.82
N TYR A 271 10.42 -5.88 -12.68
CA TYR A 271 9.13 -5.34 -13.09
C TYR A 271 8.18 -5.26 -11.90
N MET A 272 7.67 -4.06 -11.61
CA MET A 272 6.72 -3.81 -10.52
C MET A 272 5.31 -3.68 -11.06
N ALA A 273 4.32 -4.18 -10.31
CA ALA A 273 2.91 -3.94 -10.57
C ALA A 273 2.15 -3.62 -9.28
N ILE A 274 1.46 -2.47 -9.27
CA ILE A 274 0.68 -1.97 -8.12
C ILE A 274 -0.78 -1.62 -8.48
N ALA A 275 -1.07 -1.42 -9.77
CA ALA A 275 -2.41 -1.24 -10.33
C ALA A 275 -2.35 -1.55 -11.84
N ASP A 276 -3.49 -1.71 -12.51
CA ASP A 276 -3.52 -2.04 -13.96
C ASP A 276 -2.83 -1.00 -14.84
N ASN A 277 -2.91 0.28 -14.48
CA ASN A 277 -2.25 1.40 -15.15
C ASN A 277 -0.88 1.77 -14.54
N ARG A 278 -0.51 1.21 -13.38
CA ARG A 278 0.76 1.49 -12.67
C ARG A 278 1.64 0.24 -12.59
N ARG A 279 2.24 -0.10 -13.73
CA ARG A 279 3.15 -1.24 -13.89
C ARG A 279 4.30 -0.85 -14.81
N ARG A 280 5.53 -1.19 -14.44
CA ARG A 280 6.72 -0.86 -15.25
C ARG A 280 7.94 -1.68 -14.86
N TYR A 281 8.91 -1.68 -15.77
CA TYR A 281 10.30 -1.92 -15.38
C TYR A 281 10.78 -0.80 -14.45
N MET A 282 11.49 -1.18 -13.41
CA MET A 282 11.94 -0.27 -12.35
C MET A 282 13.46 -0.14 -12.37
N PRO A 283 13.99 1.04 -12.04
CA PRO A 283 15.43 1.23 -11.90
C PRO A 283 15.99 0.40 -10.73
N LEU A 284 17.29 0.14 -10.79
CA LEU A 284 18.00 -0.59 -9.74
C LEU A 284 18.27 0.33 -8.54
N PRO A 285 18.38 -0.22 -7.33
CA PRO A 285 18.79 0.57 -6.16
C PRO A 285 20.18 1.19 -6.33
N ASP A 286 21.05 0.59 -7.15
CA ASP A 286 22.38 1.13 -7.47
C ASP A 286 22.32 2.41 -8.32
N ASP A 287 21.25 2.60 -9.09
CA ASP A 287 21.07 3.80 -9.94
C ASP A 287 20.88 5.07 -9.11
N ARG A 288 20.47 4.89 -7.85
CA ARG A 288 20.28 5.96 -6.87
C ARG A 288 21.56 6.30 -6.08
N LEU A 289 22.67 5.60 -6.30
CA LEU A 289 23.95 5.88 -5.61
C LEU A 289 24.52 7.24 -6.02
N LYS A 290 25.31 7.88 -5.16
CA LYS A 290 25.80 9.27 -5.32
C LYS A 290 26.55 9.55 -6.64
N ASP A 291 27.18 8.54 -7.23
CA ASP A 291 27.91 8.62 -8.50
C ASP A 291 27.01 8.43 -9.74
N ARG A 292 25.75 8.00 -9.54
CA ARG A 292 24.77 7.66 -10.58
C ARG A 292 23.48 8.46 -10.50
N GLY A 293 23.09 8.87 -9.30
CA GLY A 293 21.88 9.62 -9.01
C GLY A 293 22.19 10.91 -8.24
N LEU A 294 21.28 11.87 -8.38
CA LEU A 294 21.33 13.16 -7.71
C LEU A 294 20.08 13.32 -6.83
N PRO A 295 20.21 13.30 -5.49
CA PRO A 295 19.11 13.66 -4.60
C PRO A 295 18.60 15.07 -4.90
N LEU A 296 17.28 15.24 -4.91
CA LEU A 296 16.62 16.51 -5.20
C LEU A 296 16.21 17.21 -3.90
N ALA A 297 15.01 17.82 -3.85
CA ALA A 297 14.59 18.63 -2.70
C ALA A 297 14.52 17.86 -1.37
N TYR A 298 14.41 16.52 -1.41
CA TYR A 298 14.47 15.63 -0.25
C TYR A 298 15.08 14.27 -0.64
N PRO A 299 15.59 13.48 0.32
CA PRO A 299 16.39 12.29 0.05
C PRO A 299 15.68 11.16 -0.71
N GLU A 300 14.35 11.09 -0.60
CA GLU A 300 13.54 10.11 -1.32
C GLU A 300 13.47 10.36 -2.83
N ALA A 301 13.48 11.61 -3.30
CA ALA A 301 13.45 11.94 -4.71
C ALA A 301 14.87 12.01 -5.28
N VAL A 302 15.16 11.16 -6.27
CA VAL A 302 16.48 11.04 -6.88
C VAL A 302 16.36 11.10 -8.40
N LEU A 303 17.04 12.05 -9.02
CA LEU A 303 17.22 12.10 -10.47
C LEU A 303 18.29 11.07 -10.89
N LEU A 304 17.96 10.23 -11.87
CA LEU A 304 18.84 9.19 -12.39
C LEU A 304 19.74 9.75 -13.49
N VAL A 305 20.97 10.14 -13.14
CA VAL A 305 21.91 10.83 -14.04
C VAL A 305 22.68 9.86 -14.93
N ASN A 306 23.13 8.75 -14.35
CA ASN A 306 23.93 7.72 -15.02
C ASN A 306 23.52 6.31 -14.54
N PRO A 307 22.26 5.90 -14.77
CA PRO A 307 21.78 4.58 -14.36
C PRO A 307 22.51 3.47 -15.12
N ILE A 308 22.51 2.27 -14.53
CA ILE A 308 22.99 1.02 -15.12
C ILE A 308 22.15 0.68 -16.34
N GLU A 309 20.83 0.83 -16.22
CA GLU A 309 19.85 0.69 -17.32
C GLU A 309 19.63 2.06 -17.98
N PRO A 310 20.19 2.31 -19.18
CA PRO A 310 20.21 3.64 -19.80
C PRO A 310 18.84 4.25 -20.09
N GLU A 311 17.79 3.42 -20.21
CA GLU A 311 16.42 3.83 -20.46
C GLU A 311 15.84 4.72 -19.34
N PHE A 312 16.29 4.55 -18.09
CA PHE A 312 15.83 5.36 -16.96
C PHE A 312 16.58 6.68 -16.81
N LYS A 313 17.52 6.97 -17.72
CA LYS A 313 18.33 8.18 -17.62
C LYS A 313 17.46 9.42 -17.77
N GLY A 314 17.60 10.35 -16.83
CA GLY A 314 16.82 11.57 -16.77
C GLY A 314 15.47 11.40 -16.06
N GLU A 315 15.12 10.20 -15.61
CA GLU A 315 13.93 10.02 -14.79
C GLU A 315 14.17 10.38 -13.32
N VAL A 316 13.12 10.81 -12.64
CA VAL A 316 13.09 10.90 -11.17
C VAL A 316 12.45 9.64 -10.62
N ASP A 317 13.09 9.05 -9.60
CA ASP A 317 12.51 7.98 -8.80
C ASP A 317 12.26 8.46 -7.38
N ASP A 318 11.02 8.30 -6.92
CA ASP A 318 10.61 8.49 -5.53
C ASP A 318 9.62 7.41 -5.12
N LYS A 319 9.86 6.78 -3.95
CA LYS A 319 8.99 5.75 -3.39
C LYS A 319 7.53 6.21 -3.23
N TYR A 320 7.27 7.51 -2.99
CA TYR A 320 5.91 8.01 -2.77
C TYR A 320 5.06 8.02 -4.04
N GLU A 321 5.70 8.04 -5.22
CA GLU A 321 5.03 7.90 -6.51
C GLU A 321 4.31 6.56 -6.64
N TYR A 322 4.62 5.57 -5.80
CA TYR A 322 4.04 4.22 -5.82
C TYR A 322 3.11 3.97 -4.62
N SER A 323 2.47 5.02 -4.09
CA SER A 323 1.46 4.89 -3.03
C SER A 323 0.08 4.58 -3.60
N CYS A 324 -0.73 3.82 -2.87
CA CYS A 324 -2.12 3.51 -3.22
C CYS A 324 -3.05 3.80 -2.04
N GLU A 325 -4.29 4.17 -2.32
CA GLU A 325 -5.34 4.22 -1.31
C GLU A 325 -5.67 2.82 -0.78
N ASN A 326 -6.19 2.74 0.45
CA ASN A 326 -6.61 1.48 1.05
C ASN A 326 -7.62 0.72 0.19
N ARG A 327 -8.61 1.41 -0.37
CA ARG A 327 -9.65 0.81 -1.22
C ARG A 327 -9.10 0.21 -2.53
N GLU A 328 -7.93 0.65 -2.98
CA GLU A 328 -7.31 0.18 -4.23
C GLU A 328 -6.15 -0.82 -3.99
N SER A 329 -5.62 -0.91 -2.76
CA SER A 329 -4.42 -1.68 -2.42
C SER A 329 -4.72 -3.15 -2.07
N GLY A 330 -5.45 -3.84 -2.94
CA GLY A 330 -5.80 -5.26 -2.76
C GLY A 330 -4.63 -6.22 -3.03
N VAL A 331 -3.87 -5.99 -4.10
CA VAL A 331 -2.69 -6.79 -4.47
C VAL A 331 -1.62 -5.93 -5.15
N HIS A 332 -0.36 -6.15 -4.79
CA HIS A 332 0.80 -5.51 -5.43
C HIS A 332 2.06 -6.36 -5.27
N GLY A 333 3.05 -6.14 -6.13
CA GLY A 333 4.28 -6.92 -6.07
C GLY A 333 5.22 -6.75 -7.24
N TRP A 334 6.04 -7.77 -7.45
CA TRP A 334 7.12 -7.78 -8.44
C TRP A 334 7.13 -9.07 -9.26
N ILE A 335 7.57 -8.92 -10.51
CA ILE A 335 7.79 -10.00 -11.45
C ILE A 335 9.29 -10.09 -11.72
N SER A 336 9.83 -11.30 -11.62
CA SER A 336 11.10 -11.67 -12.24
C SER A 336 10.82 -12.10 -13.68
N THR A 337 10.99 -11.19 -14.64
CA THR A 337 10.62 -11.47 -16.03
C THR A 337 11.48 -12.59 -16.63
N GLY A 338 12.78 -12.62 -16.32
CA GLY A 338 13.69 -13.67 -16.80
C GLY A 338 13.44 -15.05 -16.20
N SER A 339 12.86 -15.15 -15.00
CA SER A 339 12.54 -16.43 -14.36
C SER A 339 11.05 -16.78 -14.44
N ALA A 340 10.23 -15.89 -14.99
CA ALA A 340 8.77 -15.96 -15.00
C ALA A 340 8.17 -16.31 -13.62
N VAL A 341 8.57 -15.57 -12.58
CA VAL A 341 8.07 -15.74 -11.20
C VAL A 341 7.53 -14.42 -10.67
N GLY A 342 6.34 -14.45 -10.07
CA GLY A 342 5.73 -13.33 -9.37
C GLY A 342 5.83 -13.50 -7.85
N PHE A 343 6.02 -12.39 -7.15
CA PHE A 343 5.93 -12.30 -5.70
C PHE A 343 4.96 -11.17 -5.36
N TRP A 344 3.86 -11.52 -4.70
CA TRP A 344 2.72 -10.64 -4.47
C TRP A 344 2.37 -10.58 -2.99
N LEU A 345 1.92 -9.41 -2.57
CA LEU A 345 1.29 -9.23 -1.28
C LEU A 345 -0.20 -8.96 -1.52
N ILE A 346 -1.06 -9.77 -0.90
CA ILE A 346 -2.52 -9.67 -0.97
C ILE A 346 -3.06 -9.26 0.39
N THR A 347 -3.88 -8.22 0.41
CA THR A 347 -4.59 -7.76 1.61
C THR A 347 -6.09 -7.93 1.38
N PRO A 348 -6.71 -9.01 1.90
CA PRO A 348 -8.11 -9.34 1.60
C PRO A 348 -9.11 -8.41 2.32
N SER A 349 -8.68 -7.77 3.40
CA SER A 349 -9.49 -6.83 4.17
C SER A 349 -8.62 -5.71 4.72
N ALA A 350 -9.17 -4.50 4.72
CA ALA A 350 -8.54 -3.33 5.33
C ALA A 350 -8.95 -3.13 6.81
N GLU A 351 -9.65 -4.08 7.45
CA GLU A 351 -10.28 -3.87 8.77
C GLU A 351 -9.34 -3.37 9.85
N PHE A 352 -8.08 -3.79 9.79
CA PHE A 352 -7.04 -3.47 10.75
C PHE A 352 -6.21 -2.24 10.37
N LYS A 353 -6.37 -1.70 9.15
CA LYS A 353 -5.63 -0.52 8.69
C LYS A 353 -6.24 0.76 9.24
N SER A 354 -5.40 1.77 9.47
CA SER A 354 -5.84 3.10 9.94
C SER A 354 -6.36 3.99 8.80
N GLY A 355 -7.21 4.96 9.14
CA GLY A 355 -7.57 6.10 8.28
C GLY A 355 -8.63 5.87 7.21
N GLY A 356 -9.33 4.73 7.24
CA GLY A 356 -10.44 4.45 6.32
C GLY A 356 -10.01 4.24 4.86
N PRO A 357 -10.97 4.25 3.91
CA PRO A 357 -10.77 3.80 2.52
C PRO A 357 -9.82 4.69 1.70
N LEU A 358 -9.81 6.00 1.95
CA LEU A 358 -9.00 6.99 1.22
C LEU A 358 -7.56 7.10 1.75
N LYS A 359 -7.23 6.46 2.88
CA LYS A 359 -5.87 6.58 3.42
C LYS A 359 -4.86 5.93 2.49
N GLN A 360 -3.86 6.72 2.08
CA GLN A 360 -2.79 6.25 1.22
C GLN A 360 -1.65 5.58 2.00
N PHE A 361 -1.10 4.52 1.41
CA PHE A 361 0.03 3.75 1.92
C PHE A 361 1.04 3.43 0.81
N LEU A 362 2.31 3.31 1.20
CA LEU A 362 3.35 2.82 0.30
C LEU A 362 3.10 1.34 -0.03
N THR A 363 3.33 0.97 -1.29
CA THR A 363 3.17 -0.40 -1.77
C THR A 363 4.53 -1.03 -2.12
N SER A 364 4.95 -0.96 -3.37
CA SER A 364 6.23 -1.43 -3.89
C SER A 364 7.07 -0.27 -4.42
N HIS A 365 8.39 -0.37 -4.35
CA HIS A 365 9.31 0.66 -4.84
C HIS A 365 10.72 0.10 -5.10
N VAL A 366 11.61 0.91 -5.69
CA VAL A 366 13.01 0.55 -6.02
C VAL A 366 13.74 -0.19 -4.92
N GLY A 367 14.59 -1.15 -5.32
CA GLY A 367 15.25 -2.11 -4.45
C GLY A 367 14.41 -3.36 -4.22
N PRO A 368 13.84 -3.92 -5.33
CA PRO A 368 12.62 -4.72 -5.38
C PRO A 368 11.92 -4.91 -4.03
N THR A 369 11.37 -3.83 -3.50
CA THR A 369 10.80 -3.80 -2.16
C THR A 369 9.29 -3.91 -2.25
N ILE A 370 8.70 -4.70 -1.36
CA ILE A 370 7.25 -4.83 -1.16
C ILE A 370 6.95 -4.49 0.29
N LEU A 371 5.99 -3.60 0.51
CA LEU A 371 5.53 -3.20 1.83
C LEU A 371 4.06 -3.58 2.04
N SER A 372 3.73 -4.03 3.25
CA SER A 372 2.37 -4.02 3.77
C SER A 372 2.30 -3.00 4.89
N VAL A 373 1.84 -1.79 4.63
CA VAL A 373 1.75 -0.76 5.67
C VAL A 373 0.34 -0.80 6.29
N PHE A 374 0.28 -0.98 7.61
CA PHE A 374 -0.98 -1.07 8.35
C PHE A 374 -1.37 0.26 8.96
N HIS A 375 -0.37 1.00 9.41
CA HIS A 375 -0.52 2.30 10.04
C HIS A 375 0.67 3.18 9.65
N SER A 376 0.41 4.46 9.37
CA SER A 376 1.45 5.44 9.07
C SER A 376 0.91 6.87 9.08
N THR A 377 1.71 7.80 9.61
CA THR A 377 1.49 9.26 9.53
C THR A 377 1.60 9.85 8.12
N HIS A 378 1.88 9.05 7.09
CA HIS A 378 1.96 9.53 5.72
C HIS A 378 0.60 10.03 5.20
N TYR A 379 0.53 11.17 4.50
CA TYR A 379 -0.70 11.76 3.95
C TYR A 379 -1.69 12.33 5.01
N ALA A 380 -1.33 12.32 6.29
CA ALA A 380 -2.17 12.81 7.39
C ALA A 380 -1.37 13.53 8.51
N GLY A 381 -0.07 13.28 8.59
CA GLY A 381 0.82 13.93 9.55
C GLY A 381 0.56 13.50 11.00
N ALA A 382 0.76 14.44 11.91
CA ALA A 382 0.68 14.18 13.36
C ALA A 382 -0.72 13.80 13.84
N ASP A 383 -1.78 14.16 13.10
CA ASP A 383 -3.17 13.80 13.43
C ASP A 383 -3.41 12.28 13.37
N MET A 384 -2.48 11.54 12.74
CA MET A 384 -2.50 10.08 12.62
C MET A 384 -1.48 9.40 13.54
N ILE A 385 -0.83 10.10 14.47
CA ILE A 385 0.03 9.42 15.46
C ILE A 385 -0.86 8.66 16.44
N ILE A 386 -0.60 7.36 16.65
CA ILE A 386 -1.26 6.61 17.72
C ILE A 386 -0.56 6.93 19.03
N ASN A 387 -1.21 7.73 19.88
CA ASN A 387 -0.69 8.08 21.21
C ASN A 387 -1.28 7.12 22.25
N PHE A 388 -0.45 6.40 23.01
CA PHE A 388 -0.89 5.58 24.13
C PHE A 388 -0.59 6.29 25.45
N GLY A 389 -1.63 6.55 26.25
CA GLY A 389 -1.46 7.14 27.57
C GLY A 389 -1.05 6.13 28.64
N PRO A 390 -0.60 6.60 29.82
CA PRO A 390 -0.45 5.72 30.97
C PRO A 390 -1.83 5.18 31.37
N ASN A 391 -1.93 3.92 31.76
CA ASN A 391 -3.20 3.26 32.10
C ASN A 391 -4.16 3.01 30.93
N GLU A 392 -3.68 2.97 29.70
CA GLU A 392 -4.49 2.67 28.52
C GLU A 392 -4.22 1.25 27.99
N PRO A 393 -4.94 0.20 28.42
CA PRO A 393 -4.79 -1.11 27.83
C PRO A 393 -5.27 -1.11 26.38
N TRP A 394 -4.52 -1.76 25.51
CA TRP A 394 -4.88 -1.85 24.10
C TRP A 394 -4.42 -3.18 23.52
N LYS A 395 -5.24 -3.78 22.67
CA LYS A 395 -4.89 -5.01 21.96
C LYS A 395 -5.45 -4.97 20.54
N LYS A 396 -4.62 -5.31 19.56
CA LYS A 396 -5.02 -5.31 18.14
C LYS A 396 -4.29 -6.38 17.35
N VAL A 397 -5.03 -6.99 16.43
CA VAL A 397 -4.52 -7.88 15.38
C VAL A 397 -4.37 -7.11 14.08
N TYR A 398 -3.18 -7.19 13.47
CA TYR A 398 -2.90 -6.71 12.11
C TYR A 398 -2.73 -7.89 11.15
N GLY A 399 -3.50 -7.91 10.06
CA GLY A 399 -3.59 -9.05 9.15
C GLY A 399 -4.72 -10.03 9.53
N PRO A 400 -4.69 -11.28 9.02
CA PRO A 400 -3.67 -11.82 8.12
C PRO A 400 -3.61 -11.20 6.73
N VAL A 401 -2.38 -10.98 6.25
CA VAL A 401 -2.09 -10.73 4.83
C VAL A 401 -1.48 -11.98 4.21
N PHE A 402 -1.65 -12.16 2.90
CA PHE A 402 -1.17 -13.33 2.18
C PHE A 402 -0.02 -12.97 1.24
N VAL A 403 1.10 -13.68 1.37
CA VAL A 403 2.23 -13.61 0.44
C VAL A 403 2.04 -14.70 -0.60
N TYR A 404 1.69 -14.30 -1.82
CA TYR A 404 1.37 -15.18 -2.92
C TYR A 404 2.50 -15.26 -3.94
N LEU A 405 2.81 -16.48 -4.39
CA LEU A 405 3.83 -16.75 -5.40
C LEU A 405 3.17 -17.48 -6.57
N ASN A 406 3.46 -17.06 -7.79
CA ASN A 406 3.04 -17.74 -9.01
C ASN A 406 4.17 -17.79 -10.04
N SER A 407 4.04 -18.67 -11.03
CA SER A 407 5.03 -18.82 -12.09
C SER A 407 4.42 -19.34 -13.38
N LEU A 408 5.07 -19.07 -14.51
CA LEU A 408 4.73 -19.66 -15.80
C LEU A 408 5.74 -20.74 -16.20
N SER A 409 5.27 -21.75 -16.94
CA SER A 409 6.16 -22.55 -17.79
C SER A 409 6.69 -21.68 -18.95
N THR A 410 7.85 -22.04 -19.49
CA THR A 410 8.74 -21.21 -20.35
C THR A 410 8.18 -20.61 -21.64
N GLU A 411 6.87 -20.72 -21.92
CA GLU A 411 6.23 -20.25 -23.16
C GLU A 411 5.18 -19.13 -22.96
N GLY A 412 5.02 -18.59 -21.76
CA GLY A 412 4.08 -17.50 -21.46
C GLY A 412 4.73 -16.12 -21.27
N ASP A 413 3.97 -15.05 -21.53
CA ASP A 413 4.37 -13.68 -21.17
C ASP A 413 4.39 -13.53 -19.63
N PRO A 414 5.56 -13.28 -19.01
CA PRO A 414 5.67 -13.12 -17.56
C PRO A 414 4.72 -12.06 -16.98
N LEU A 415 4.32 -11.05 -17.76
CA LEU A 415 3.43 -10.00 -17.29
C LEU A 415 2.00 -10.52 -17.00
N SER A 416 1.62 -11.67 -17.58
CA SER A 416 0.34 -12.34 -17.26
C SER A 416 0.23 -12.84 -15.83
N LEU A 417 1.36 -12.94 -15.09
CA LEU A 417 1.38 -13.30 -13.67
C LEU A 417 0.60 -12.29 -12.80
N TRP A 418 0.48 -11.04 -13.25
CA TRP A 418 -0.34 -10.03 -12.59
C TRP A 418 -1.84 -10.37 -12.61
N GLU A 419 -2.36 -10.85 -13.74
CA GLU A 419 -3.77 -11.21 -13.87
C GLU A 419 -4.13 -12.41 -12.98
N ASP A 420 -3.21 -13.35 -12.85
CA ASP A 420 -3.35 -14.49 -11.94
C ASP A 420 -3.29 -14.04 -10.47
N ALA A 421 -2.41 -13.08 -10.12
CA ALA A 421 -2.36 -12.50 -8.77
C ALA A 421 -3.67 -11.76 -8.40
N LYS A 422 -4.29 -11.03 -9.34
CA LYS A 422 -5.62 -10.43 -9.15
C LYS A 422 -6.70 -11.48 -8.91
N LYS A 423 -6.69 -12.58 -9.68
CA LYS A 423 -7.62 -13.70 -9.47
C LYS A 423 -7.42 -14.35 -8.09
N GLN A 424 -6.18 -14.50 -7.65
CA GLN A 424 -5.92 -15.00 -6.31
C GLN A 424 -6.42 -14.02 -5.24
N MET A 425 -6.20 -12.72 -5.43
CA MET A 425 -6.70 -11.69 -4.52
C MET A 425 -8.22 -11.76 -4.33
N MET A 426 -8.99 -11.94 -5.40
CA MET A 426 -10.44 -12.14 -5.29
C MET A 426 -10.82 -13.37 -4.46
N LYS A 427 -10.11 -14.49 -4.62
CA LYS A 427 -10.34 -15.69 -3.79
C LYS A 427 -10.05 -15.45 -2.31
N GLU A 428 -9.00 -14.69 -2.01
CA GLU A 428 -8.67 -14.33 -0.62
C GLU A 428 -9.72 -13.39 -0.02
N VAL A 429 -10.25 -12.45 -0.80
CA VAL A 429 -11.38 -11.58 -0.40
C VAL A 429 -12.64 -12.40 -0.13
N GLU A 430 -12.98 -13.34 -1.02
CA GLU A 430 -14.14 -14.24 -0.86
C GLU A 430 -13.99 -15.20 0.33
N SER A 431 -12.76 -15.61 0.64
CA SER A 431 -12.46 -16.51 1.76
C SER A 431 -12.32 -15.77 3.10
N TRP A 432 -12.36 -14.44 3.09
CA TRP A 432 -12.26 -13.64 4.30
C TRP A 432 -13.59 -13.60 5.07
N PRO A 433 -13.59 -13.70 6.40
CA PRO A 433 -12.45 -13.89 7.31
C PRO A 433 -12.05 -15.36 7.42
N TYR A 434 -10.75 -15.60 7.58
CA TYR A 434 -10.21 -16.95 7.63
C TYR A 434 -10.56 -17.71 8.93
N ASP A 435 -10.75 -19.01 8.80
CA ASP A 435 -11.10 -19.96 9.86
C ASP A 435 -9.85 -20.59 10.50
N PHE A 436 -8.71 -20.52 9.81
CA PHE A 436 -7.49 -21.22 10.17
C PHE A 436 -6.63 -20.55 11.27
N PRO A 437 -6.62 -19.21 11.47
CA PRO A 437 -5.80 -18.60 12.51
C PRO A 437 -6.21 -19.09 13.89
N ALA A 438 -5.26 -19.58 14.68
CA ALA A 438 -5.56 -20.18 15.98
C ALA A 438 -5.67 -19.19 17.14
N SER A 439 -5.40 -17.91 16.91
CA SER A 439 -5.53 -16.91 17.96
C SER A 439 -7.00 -16.56 18.20
N GLU A 440 -7.45 -16.63 19.46
CA GLU A 440 -8.77 -16.15 19.88
C GLU A 440 -8.95 -14.63 19.65
N ASP A 441 -7.85 -13.88 19.53
CA ASP A 441 -7.88 -12.46 19.17
C ASP A 441 -8.30 -12.23 17.70
N PHE A 442 -8.37 -13.27 16.88
CA PHE A 442 -8.93 -13.22 15.54
C PHE A 442 -10.28 -13.96 15.52
N PRO A 443 -11.42 -13.26 15.63
CA PRO A 443 -12.72 -13.92 15.63
C PRO A 443 -12.99 -14.53 14.24
N PRO A 444 -13.40 -15.81 14.16
CA PRO A 444 -13.84 -16.44 12.92
C PRO A 444 -15.15 -15.84 12.41
N SER A 445 -15.55 -16.23 11.19
CA SER A 445 -16.72 -15.70 10.48
C SER A 445 -18.03 -15.81 11.29
N ASP A 446 -18.26 -16.95 11.94
CA ASP A 446 -19.46 -17.22 12.75
C ASP A 446 -19.53 -16.38 14.06
N GLN A 447 -18.42 -15.74 14.45
CA GLN A 447 -18.36 -14.82 15.58
C GLN A 447 -18.42 -13.35 15.16
N ARG A 448 -18.62 -13.07 13.88
CA ARG A 448 -18.74 -11.71 13.33
C ARG A 448 -20.19 -11.41 12.95
N GLY A 449 -20.52 -10.12 12.88
CA GLY A 449 -21.85 -9.65 12.53
C GLY A 449 -21.90 -8.97 11.17
N ASN A 450 -23.12 -8.64 10.72
CA ASN A 450 -23.38 -7.95 9.47
C ASN A 450 -24.34 -6.78 9.72
N VAL A 451 -24.17 -5.69 8.96
CA VAL A 451 -25.05 -4.53 8.99
C VAL A 451 -25.49 -4.18 7.57
N CYS A 452 -26.80 -4.00 7.36
CA CYS A 452 -27.33 -3.53 6.09
C CYS A 452 -28.34 -2.41 6.27
N GLY A 453 -28.54 -1.62 5.22
CA GLY A 453 -29.47 -0.50 5.21
C GLY A 453 -29.47 0.20 3.86
N LYS A 454 -30.11 1.38 3.84
CA LYS A 454 -30.16 2.25 2.68
C LYS A 454 -29.75 3.65 3.10
N LEU A 455 -28.78 4.25 2.42
CA LEU A 455 -28.41 5.65 2.60
C LEU A 455 -29.07 6.50 1.53
N LEU A 456 -29.70 7.57 1.96
CA LEU A 456 -30.35 8.57 1.11
C LEU A 456 -29.76 9.94 1.43
N VAL A 457 -29.79 10.85 0.45
CA VAL A 457 -29.40 12.25 0.61
C VAL A 457 -30.63 13.14 0.52
N MET A 458 -30.76 14.09 1.43
CA MET A 458 -31.78 15.13 1.38
C MET A 458 -31.14 16.51 1.22
N ASP A 459 -31.13 17.03 -0.01
CA ASP A 459 -30.77 18.42 -0.31
C ASP A 459 -31.92 19.10 -1.05
N ARG A 460 -32.68 19.93 -0.32
CA ARG A 460 -33.87 20.63 -0.82
C ARG A 460 -33.56 21.67 -1.91
N CYS A 461 -32.31 22.07 -2.08
CA CYS A 461 -31.90 22.92 -3.19
C CYS A 461 -31.72 22.13 -4.50
N VAL A 462 -31.63 20.80 -4.42
CA VAL A 462 -31.42 19.90 -5.56
C VAL A 462 -32.70 19.14 -5.89
N SER A 463 -33.38 18.59 -4.88
CA SER A 463 -34.61 17.81 -5.04
C SER A 463 -35.52 17.93 -3.82
N ASP A 464 -36.84 17.91 -4.05
CA ASP A 464 -37.84 17.78 -2.98
C ASP A 464 -37.98 16.33 -2.46
N GLU A 465 -37.42 15.36 -3.17
CA GLU A 465 -37.42 13.95 -2.80
C GLU A 465 -36.04 13.53 -2.27
N ASN A 466 -36.03 12.48 -1.44
CA ASN A 466 -34.78 11.86 -1.01
C ASN A 466 -34.10 11.18 -2.21
N ILE A 467 -32.82 11.49 -2.40
CA ILE A 467 -32.00 10.98 -3.50
C ILE A 467 -31.27 9.72 -3.01
N PRO A 468 -31.29 8.59 -3.73
CA PRO A 468 -30.38 7.47 -3.48
C PRO A 468 -28.91 7.93 -3.38
N ALA A 469 -28.20 7.49 -2.34
CA ALA A 469 -26.78 7.82 -2.18
C ALA A 469 -25.89 6.86 -3.00
N ASP A 470 -26.03 6.90 -4.32
CA ASP A 470 -25.24 6.10 -5.27
C ASP A 470 -23.73 6.35 -5.08
N GLY A 471 -22.95 5.27 -5.03
CA GLY A 471 -21.50 5.33 -4.83
C GLY A 471 -21.06 5.85 -3.46
N ALA A 472 -21.97 5.98 -2.49
CA ALA A 472 -21.62 6.43 -1.15
C ALA A 472 -20.73 5.42 -0.43
N TYR A 473 -19.67 5.92 0.20
CA TYR A 473 -18.83 5.10 1.07
C TYR A 473 -19.46 5.06 2.45
N VAL A 474 -20.00 3.91 2.83
CA VAL A 474 -20.65 3.67 4.12
C VAL A 474 -19.74 2.78 4.96
N GLY A 475 -19.51 3.16 6.21
CA GLY A 475 -18.60 2.41 7.08
C GLY A 475 -19.01 2.35 8.53
N LEU A 476 -18.52 1.32 9.21
CA LEU A 476 -18.56 1.18 10.67
C LEU A 476 -17.17 1.49 11.21
N ALA A 477 -17.09 2.44 12.13
CA ALA A 477 -15.87 2.78 12.86
C ALA A 477 -16.23 2.96 14.35
N PRO A 478 -15.23 2.93 15.26
CA PRO A 478 -15.46 3.13 16.67
C PRO A 478 -16.22 4.43 16.94
N VAL A 479 -17.00 4.45 18.02
CA VAL A 479 -17.82 5.60 18.41
C VAL A 479 -16.96 6.85 18.53
N GLY A 480 -17.40 7.94 17.89
CA GLY A 480 -16.67 9.20 17.88
C GLY A 480 -17.45 10.35 17.25
N ASP A 481 -16.76 11.46 17.01
CA ASP A 481 -17.34 12.64 16.38
C ASP A 481 -17.55 12.45 14.87
N VAL A 482 -18.32 13.34 14.25
CA VAL A 482 -18.50 13.37 12.79
C VAL A 482 -17.12 13.49 12.12
N GLY A 483 -16.82 12.62 11.14
CA GLY A 483 -15.54 12.60 10.43
C GLY A 483 -14.35 11.96 11.19
N SER A 484 -14.52 11.54 12.45
CA SER A 484 -13.41 10.99 13.27
C SER A 484 -12.79 9.72 12.70
N TRP A 485 -13.54 9.00 11.86
CA TRP A 485 -13.09 7.79 11.16
C TRP A 485 -11.83 8.02 10.30
N GLN A 486 -11.61 9.24 9.79
CA GLN A 486 -10.45 9.58 8.94
C GLN A 486 -9.12 9.55 9.71
N ILE A 487 -9.16 9.72 11.03
CA ILE A 487 -7.99 9.71 11.92
C ILE A 487 -7.98 8.51 12.88
N GLU A 488 -8.98 7.63 12.78
CA GLU A 488 -9.05 6.43 13.58
C GLU A 488 -7.93 5.45 13.21
N SER A 489 -7.20 5.01 14.24
CA SER A 489 -5.95 4.27 14.15
C SER A 489 -5.78 3.15 15.19
N LYS A 490 -6.55 3.17 16.30
CA LYS A 490 -6.49 2.18 17.39
C LYS A 490 -7.50 1.05 17.24
N GLY A 491 -8.68 1.33 16.73
CA GLY A 491 -9.76 0.37 16.54
C GLY A 491 -9.76 -0.30 15.17
N TYR A 492 -10.90 -0.88 14.83
CA TYR A 492 -11.18 -1.51 13.54
C TYR A 492 -12.22 -0.70 12.77
N GLN A 493 -12.11 -0.68 11.45
CA GLN A 493 -13.11 -0.04 10.59
C GLN A 493 -13.51 -0.94 9.44
N PHE A 494 -14.75 -0.84 8.99
CA PHE A 494 -15.31 -1.68 7.93
C PHE A 494 -16.04 -0.78 6.95
N TRP A 495 -15.81 -0.94 5.65
CA TRP A 495 -16.31 -0.02 4.64
C TRP A 495 -16.87 -0.80 3.46
N THR A 496 -17.93 -0.26 2.87
CA THR A 496 -18.53 -0.72 1.61
C THR A 496 -18.98 0.48 0.79
N GLU A 497 -19.21 0.25 -0.49
CA GLU A 497 -19.84 1.22 -1.38
C GLU A 497 -21.34 0.87 -1.50
N ALA A 498 -22.18 1.89 -1.43
CA ALA A 498 -23.61 1.75 -1.66
C ALA A 498 -23.90 1.59 -3.16
N ASP A 499 -24.90 0.78 -3.50
CA ASP A 499 -25.33 0.59 -4.89
C ASP A 499 -26.12 1.80 -5.44
N GLU A 500 -26.60 1.69 -6.68
CA GLU A 500 -27.37 2.74 -7.37
C GLU A 500 -28.67 3.13 -6.63
N ASP A 501 -29.22 2.24 -5.79
CA ASP A 501 -30.36 2.51 -4.94
C ASP A 501 -29.94 3.15 -3.60
N GLY A 502 -28.66 3.27 -3.30
CA GLY A 502 -28.13 3.68 -2.00
C GLY A 502 -28.14 2.54 -0.97
N SER A 503 -28.40 1.30 -1.37
CA SER A 503 -28.41 0.15 -0.47
C SER A 503 -26.98 -0.29 -0.18
N PHE A 504 -26.71 -0.67 1.06
CA PHE A 504 -25.38 -1.11 1.48
C PHE A 504 -25.46 -2.34 2.37
N THR A 505 -24.41 -3.16 2.33
CA THR A 505 -24.16 -4.26 3.27
C THR A 505 -22.70 -4.28 3.67
N ILE A 506 -22.45 -4.24 4.97
CA ILE A 506 -21.13 -4.39 5.58
C ILE A 506 -21.12 -5.73 6.31
N SER A 507 -20.35 -6.67 5.79
CA SER A 507 -20.28 -8.03 6.31
C SER A 507 -19.04 -8.27 7.18
N ASN A 508 -19.06 -9.34 7.97
CA ASN A 508 -17.91 -9.85 8.72
C ASN A 508 -17.32 -8.86 9.74
N VAL A 509 -18.18 -8.03 10.32
CA VAL A 509 -17.84 -6.99 11.31
C VAL A 509 -17.49 -7.65 12.64
N ARG A 510 -16.38 -7.23 13.25
CA ARG A 510 -15.96 -7.74 14.56
C ARG A 510 -16.95 -7.31 15.64
N PRO A 511 -17.16 -8.12 16.70
CA PRO A 511 -17.93 -7.68 17.86
C PRO A 511 -17.37 -6.40 18.45
N GLY A 512 -18.26 -5.47 18.82
CA GLY A 512 -17.89 -4.15 19.32
C GLY A 512 -19.00 -3.11 19.14
N ASP A 513 -18.73 -1.91 19.63
CA ASP A 513 -19.61 -0.75 19.51
C ASP A 513 -19.11 0.20 18.41
N TYR A 514 -19.99 0.52 17.47
CA TYR A 514 -19.66 1.30 16.28
C TYR A 514 -20.70 2.40 16.03
N ASN A 515 -20.30 3.48 15.36
CA ASN A 515 -21.24 4.33 14.64
C ASN A 515 -21.17 4.01 13.14
N ILE A 516 -22.28 4.26 12.44
CA ILE A 516 -22.27 4.29 10.97
C ILE A 516 -21.80 5.69 10.55
N TYR A 517 -20.77 5.72 9.72
CA TYR A 517 -20.27 6.91 9.05
C TYR A 517 -20.50 6.78 7.55
N ALA A 518 -20.67 7.90 6.86
CA ALA A 518 -20.65 7.88 5.42
C ALA A 518 -20.16 9.20 4.83
N TRP A 519 -19.78 9.13 3.56
CA TRP A 519 -19.65 10.30 2.70
C TRP A 519 -20.14 9.94 1.30
N VAL A 520 -20.69 10.92 0.60
CA VAL A 520 -21.38 10.70 -0.67
C VAL A 520 -20.68 11.55 -1.74
N PRO A 521 -20.05 10.96 -2.77
CA PRO A 521 -19.56 11.72 -3.90
C PRO A 521 -20.67 12.64 -4.45
N GLY A 522 -20.35 13.89 -4.75
CA GLY A 522 -21.35 14.88 -5.17
C GLY A 522 -21.93 15.72 -4.01
N PHE A 523 -21.62 15.38 -2.75
CA PHE A 523 -22.06 16.15 -1.58
C PHE A 523 -20.92 16.39 -0.58
N ILE A 524 -20.74 17.64 -0.14
CA ILE A 524 -19.77 17.99 0.91
C ILE A 524 -20.18 17.41 2.27
N GLY A 525 -19.20 17.24 3.16
CA GLY A 525 -19.39 16.89 4.57
C GLY A 525 -19.23 15.40 4.89
N ASP A 526 -19.52 15.08 6.15
CA ASP A 526 -19.43 13.74 6.73
C ASP A 526 -20.77 13.40 7.38
N TYR A 527 -21.34 12.26 7.03
CA TYR A 527 -22.49 11.68 7.72
C TYR A 527 -22.02 10.86 8.93
N LYS A 528 -22.80 10.92 10.00
CA LYS A 528 -22.72 10.02 11.15
C LYS A 528 -24.14 9.70 11.64
N ASN A 529 -24.44 8.42 11.83
CA ASN A 529 -25.60 8.00 12.61
C ASN A 529 -25.28 8.06 14.11
N ASP A 530 -26.04 8.84 14.87
CA ASP A 530 -25.86 8.96 16.33
C ASP A 530 -26.20 7.68 17.10
N THR A 531 -26.96 6.77 16.49
CA THR A 531 -27.25 5.47 17.08
C THR A 531 -25.98 4.62 17.09
N VAL A 532 -25.58 4.16 18.28
CA VAL A 532 -24.51 3.17 18.44
C VAL A 532 -25.03 1.81 18.00
N ILE A 533 -24.33 1.19 17.07
CA ILE A 533 -24.57 -0.16 16.58
C ILE A 533 -23.70 -1.12 17.41
N ASN A 534 -24.36 -1.91 18.25
CA ASN A 534 -23.71 -2.97 19.02
C ASN A 534 -23.67 -4.25 18.19
N ILE A 535 -22.47 -4.66 17.77
CA ILE A 535 -22.26 -5.90 17.03
C ILE A 535 -21.97 -7.01 18.03
N SER A 536 -22.87 -8.00 18.08
CA SER A 536 -22.66 -9.24 18.82
C SER A 536 -22.30 -10.40 17.87
N ASN A 537 -21.78 -11.50 18.41
CA ASN A 537 -21.41 -12.69 17.64
C ASN A 537 -22.58 -13.16 16.75
N GLY A 538 -22.32 -13.31 15.44
CA GLY A 538 -23.32 -13.79 14.47
C GLY A 538 -24.51 -12.84 14.24
N SER A 539 -24.46 -11.60 14.72
CA SER A 539 -25.57 -10.65 14.57
C SER A 539 -25.80 -10.25 13.12
N SER A 540 -27.05 -9.95 12.78
CA SER A 540 -27.42 -9.35 11.51
C SER A 540 -28.38 -8.19 11.80
N ILE A 541 -27.96 -6.97 11.50
CA ILE A 541 -28.65 -5.74 11.88
C ILE A 541 -29.08 -5.00 10.63
N ALA A 542 -30.39 -4.81 10.47
CA ALA A 542 -30.95 -3.93 9.46
C ALA A 542 -31.24 -2.56 10.08
N VAL A 543 -30.56 -1.52 9.62
CA VAL A 543 -30.74 -0.15 10.14
C VAL A 543 -31.82 0.65 9.40
N GLY A 544 -32.41 0.07 8.35
CA GLY A 544 -33.42 0.72 7.54
C GLY A 544 -32.87 1.86 6.71
N ASP A 545 -33.71 2.87 6.47
CA ASP A 545 -33.34 4.07 5.72
C ASP A 545 -32.63 5.07 6.63
N LEU A 546 -31.44 5.46 6.21
CA LEU A 546 -30.63 6.53 6.79
C LEU A 546 -30.68 7.72 5.85
N VAL A 547 -30.81 8.93 6.40
CA VAL A 547 -30.89 10.16 5.61
C VAL A 547 -29.72 11.07 5.98
N TYR A 548 -28.88 11.38 5.00
CA TYR A 548 -27.84 12.39 5.09
C TYR A 548 -28.38 13.74 4.63
N GLU A 549 -28.33 14.73 5.52
CA GLU A 549 -28.60 16.13 5.21
C GLU A 549 -27.26 16.88 5.04
N PRO A 550 -26.72 17.00 3.82
CA PRO A 550 -25.46 17.69 3.61
C PRO A 550 -25.59 19.17 4.00
N PRO A 551 -24.49 19.80 4.48
CA PRO A 551 -24.52 21.21 4.88
C PRO A 551 -25.06 22.12 3.77
N ARG A 552 -26.21 22.75 4.03
CA ARG A 552 -26.92 23.63 3.10
C ARG A 552 -27.60 24.77 3.85
N ASN A 553 -27.38 26.01 3.41
CA ASN A 553 -28.00 27.20 3.99
C ASN A 553 -28.94 27.90 3.01
N GLY A 554 -28.63 27.88 1.71
CA GLY A 554 -29.46 28.47 0.66
C GLY A 554 -29.09 27.92 -0.72
N SER A 555 -29.69 28.49 -1.78
CA SER A 555 -29.38 28.10 -3.16
C SER A 555 -27.91 28.35 -3.50
N THR A 556 -27.29 27.45 -4.27
CA THR A 556 -25.96 27.67 -4.84
C THR A 556 -26.00 28.88 -5.78
N LEU A 557 -25.13 29.87 -5.54
CA LEU A 557 -24.93 30.99 -6.46
C LEU A 557 -23.87 30.63 -7.49
N TRP A 558 -22.79 29.98 -7.04
CA TRP A 558 -21.75 29.39 -7.88
C TRP A 558 -20.96 28.35 -7.08
N GLU A 559 -20.25 27.49 -7.81
CA GLU A 559 -19.40 26.44 -7.26
C GLU A 559 -18.17 26.19 -8.15
N ILE A 560 -17.12 25.59 -7.58
CA ILE A 560 -15.86 25.26 -8.24
C ILE A 560 -15.42 23.87 -7.76
N GLY A 561 -15.13 22.96 -8.70
CA GLY A 561 -14.71 21.57 -8.41
C GLY A 561 -15.87 20.59 -8.28
N ILE A 562 -15.55 19.37 -7.85
CA ILE A 562 -16.47 18.25 -7.62
C ILE A 562 -16.26 17.78 -6.17
N PRO A 563 -17.30 17.72 -5.33
CA PRO A 563 -17.14 17.29 -3.94
C PRO A 563 -16.96 15.76 -3.87
N ASP A 564 -15.72 15.30 -3.99
CA ASP A 564 -15.32 13.89 -3.98
C ASP A 564 -14.10 13.60 -3.07
N ARG A 565 -13.65 14.63 -2.34
CA ARG A 565 -12.52 14.68 -1.39
C ARG A 565 -11.15 14.66 -2.07
N SER A 566 -11.09 14.93 -3.37
CA SER A 566 -9.90 14.94 -4.19
C SER A 566 -9.67 16.30 -4.83
N ALA A 567 -8.46 16.56 -5.29
CA ALA A 567 -8.14 17.72 -6.12
C ALA A 567 -7.86 17.32 -7.58
N ALA A 568 -8.26 16.12 -7.98
CA ALA A 568 -7.80 15.46 -9.21
C ALA A 568 -8.41 16.04 -10.50
N GLU A 569 -9.56 16.70 -10.38
CA GLU A 569 -10.27 17.37 -11.47
C GLU A 569 -9.68 18.75 -11.81
N PHE A 570 -8.88 19.33 -10.91
CA PHE A 570 -8.25 20.62 -11.10
C PHE A 570 -7.02 20.56 -12.03
N TYR A 571 -6.51 21.72 -12.42
CA TYR A 571 -5.41 21.83 -13.35
C TYR A 571 -4.07 21.39 -12.73
N VAL A 572 -3.66 20.18 -13.09
CA VAL A 572 -2.30 19.67 -12.88
C VAL A 572 -1.42 20.12 -14.06
N PRO A 573 -0.29 20.83 -13.85
CA PRO A 573 0.54 21.29 -14.96
C PRO A 573 1.35 20.14 -15.58
N ASP A 574 1.92 20.36 -16.76
CA ASP A 574 2.95 19.46 -17.29
C ASP A 574 4.21 19.51 -16.41
N PRO A 575 4.89 18.37 -16.19
CA PRO A 575 6.10 18.32 -15.39
C PRO A 575 7.26 19.03 -16.08
N ASN A 576 8.26 19.43 -15.29
CA ASN A 576 9.53 19.87 -15.84
C ASN A 576 10.16 18.70 -16.64
N PRO A 577 10.49 18.86 -17.93
CA PRO A 577 11.03 17.78 -18.76
C PRO A 577 12.33 17.15 -18.20
N ASN A 578 13.05 17.86 -17.34
CA ASN A 578 14.27 17.35 -16.70
C ASN A 578 13.99 16.42 -15.51
N TYR A 579 12.74 16.36 -15.02
CA TYR A 579 12.38 15.66 -13.77
C TYR A 579 11.20 14.70 -13.95
N VAL A 580 11.02 14.17 -15.15
CA VAL A 580 9.88 13.29 -15.46
C VAL A 580 10.03 11.91 -14.85
N ASN A 581 8.95 11.30 -14.42
CA ASN A 581 8.81 9.86 -14.28
C ASN A 581 7.97 9.39 -15.47
N MET A 582 8.53 8.53 -16.31
CA MET A 582 7.89 8.11 -17.57
C MET A 582 6.58 7.34 -17.35
N LEU A 583 6.39 6.74 -16.16
CA LEU A 583 5.14 6.05 -15.79
C LEU A 583 3.92 6.98 -15.84
N TYR A 584 4.13 8.25 -15.49
CA TYR A 584 3.05 9.20 -15.24
C TYR A 584 2.90 10.24 -16.36
N LEU A 585 3.58 10.05 -17.50
CA LEU A 585 3.32 10.86 -18.69
C LEU A 585 2.02 10.41 -19.35
N ASN A 586 1.13 11.35 -19.67
CA ASN A 586 -0.20 11.06 -20.24
C ASN A 586 -1.04 10.08 -19.40
N HIS A 587 -0.90 10.13 -18.07
CA HIS A 587 -1.54 9.23 -17.12
C HIS A 587 -2.58 9.99 -16.28
N THR A 588 -3.62 9.30 -15.79
CA THR A 588 -4.63 9.88 -14.88
C THR A 588 -3.98 10.42 -13.60
N ASP A 589 -3.07 9.64 -13.03
CA ASP A 589 -2.22 10.01 -11.90
C ASP A 589 -1.04 10.92 -12.26
N ARG A 590 -1.14 11.77 -13.29
CA ARG A 590 -0.05 12.69 -13.65
C ARG A 590 0.34 13.64 -12.53
N PHE A 591 -0.53 13.85 -11.54
CA PHE A 591 -0.21 14.56 -10.29
C PHE A 591 0.93 13.91 -9.50
N ARG A 592 1.30 12.67 -9.85
CA ARG A 592 2.40 11.95 -9.20
C ARG A 592 3.80 12.37 -9.67
N GLN A 593 3.90 13.27 -10.64
CA GLN A 593 5.19 13.76 -11.14
C GLN A 593 5.91 14.62 -10.10
N TYR A 594 7.23 14.45 -10.00
CA TYR A 594 8.05 15.31 -9.15
C TYR A 594 8.05 16.77 -9.63
N GLY A 595 8.04 17.70 -8.67
CA GLY A 595 8.28 19.13 -8.92
C GLY A 595 7.06 19.91 -9.43
N LEU A 596 5.87 19.30 -9.49
CA LEU A 596 4.67 19.98 -9.98
C LEU A 596 4.30 21.24 -9.17
N TRP A 597 4.62 21.27 -7.87
CA TRP A 597 4.41 22.46 -7.03
C TRP A 597 5.25 23.67 -7.50
N GLU A 598 6.45 23.44 -8.05
CA GLU A 598 7.33 24.53 -8.50
C GLU A 598 6.79 25.22 -9.76
N ARG A 599 6.01 24.49 -10.56
CA ARG A 599 5.37 24.99 -11.78
C ARG A 599 4.42 26.16 -11.51
N TYR A 600 3.90 26.30 -10.30
CA TYR A 600 3.04 27.43 -9.94
C TYR A 600 3.76 28.77 -10.19
N SER A 601 4.99 28.94 -9.71
CA SER A 601 5.73 30.20 -9.87
C SER A 601 6.17 30.47 -11.31
N GLU A 602 6.23 29.43 -12.14
CA GLU A 602 6.53 29.57 -13.58
C GLU A 602 5.31 30.03 -14.38
N LEU A 603 4.12 29.58 -13.98
CA LEU A 603 2.85 29.92 -14.63
C LEU A 603 2.29 31.26 -14.14
N TYR A 604 2.60 31.63 -12.89
CA TYR A 604 2.14 32.83 -12.20
C TYR A 604 3.34 33.68 -11.71
N PRO A 605 4.19 34.21 -12.61
CA PRO A 605 5.44 34.89 -12.22
C PRO A 605 5.23 36.28 -11.64
N ASP A 606 4.18 36.98 -12.06
CA ASP A 606 3.92 38.39 -11.72
C ASP A 606 2.71 38.57 -10.79
N GLU A 607 1.67 37.75 -10.99
CA GLU A 607 0.41 37.80 -10.25
C GLU A 607 -0.08 36.39 -9.94
N ASP A 608 -0.79 36.23 -8.82
CA ASP A 608 -1.42 34.98 -8.42
C ASP A 608 -2.70 34.69 -9.24
N LEU A 609 -3.15 33.43 -9.16
CA LEU A 609 -4.33 32.92 -9.85
C LEU A 609 -5.59 33.80 -9.68
N VAL A 610 -6.22 34.11 -10.81
CA VAL A 610 -7.54 34.76 -10.88
C VAL A 610 -8.51 33.84 -11.59
N PHE A 611 -9.61 33.50 -10.92
CA PHE A 611 -10.67 32.66 -11.44
C PHE A 611 -11.97 33.48 -11.55
N THR A 612 -12.56 33.56 -12.73
CA THR A 612 -13.80 34.33 -12.97
C THR A 612 -14.96 33.38 -13.20
N ILE A 613 -15.95 33.41 -12.29
CA ILE A 613 -17.16 32.59 -12.39
C ILE A 613 -17.88 32.84 -13.71
N GLY A 614 -18.29 31.76 -14.37
CA GLY A 614 -18.95 31.79 -15.68
C GLY A 614 -18.01 31.98 -16.88
N THR A 615 -16.71 32.24 -16.66
CA THR A 615 -15.70 32.38 -17.73
C THR A 615 -14.58 31.35 -17.62
N SER A 616 -14.00 31.17 -16.44
CA SER A 616 -12.91 30.24 -16.17
C SER A 616 -13.39 28.79 -16.07
N ASP A 617 -12.50 27.85 -16.42
CA ASP A 617 -12.72 26.40 -16.36
C ASP A 617 -11.80 25.80 -15.28
N TYR A 618 -12.35 25.24 -14.21
CA TYR A 618 -11.55 24.75 -13.09
C TYR A 618 -10.58 23.62 -13.49
N SER A 619 -10.85 22.88 -14.57
CA SER A 619 -9.95 21.84 -15.05
C SER A 619 -8.69 22.39 -15.74
N LYS A 620 -8.67 23.69 -16.06
CA LYS A 620 -7.59 24.37 -16.80
C LYS A 620 -7.02 25.58 -16.07
N ASP A 621 -7.88 26.33 -15.39
CA ASP A 621 -7.58 27.65 -14.85
C ASP A 621 -7.48 27.65 -13.32
N TRP A 622 -7.86 26.54 -12.67
CA TRP A 622 -7.69 26.35 -11.23
C TRP A 622 -6.53 25.40 -10.96
N PHE A 623 -5.37 25.93 -10.56
CA PHE A 623 -4.20 25.11 -10.27
C PHE A 623 -4.50 24.12 -9.13
N PHE A 624 -4.05 22.87 -9.24
CA PHE A 624 -4.46 21.81 -8.31
C PHE A 624 -4.03 22.02 -6.83
N ALA A 625 -3.01 22.84 -6.59
CA ALA A 625 -2.48 23.11 -5.25
C ALA A 625 -2.13 24.59 -5.04
N GLN A 626 -2.78 25.24 -4.08
CA GLN A 626 -2.38 26.57 -3.62
C GLN A 626 -1.13 26.45 -2.75
N VAL A 627 0.02 26.67 -3.37
CA VAL A 627 1.35 26.58 -2.76
C VAL A 627 1.99 27.96 -2.64
N THR A 628 3.14 28.03 -1.97
CA THR A 628 3.94 29.26 -1.90
C THR A 628 4.51 29.61 -3.27
N SER A 629 4.55 30.90 -3.61
CA SER A 629 5.32 31.40 -4.76
C SER A 629 6.80 31.50 -4.37
N SER A 630 7.71 31.24 -5.32
CA SER A 630 9.15 31.30 -5.12
C SER A 630 9.79 32.37 -6.02
N SER A 631 10.52 33.30 -5.42
CA SER A 631 11.34 34.29 -6.13
C SER A 631 12.68 34.48 -5.40
N ASN A 632 13.80 34.44 -6.15
CA ASN A 632 15.16 34.60 -5.61
C ASN A 632 15.48 33.73 -4.37
N ASN A 633 15.07 32.46 -4.38
CA ASN A 633 15.23 31.50 -3.26
C ASN A 633 14.51 31.90 -1.95
N THR A 634 13.51 32.79 -2.04
CA THR A 634 12.59 33.11 -0.94
C THR A 634 11.18 32.67 -1.32
N TYR A 635 10.41 32.25 -0.33
CA TYR A 635 9.02 31.85 -0.50
C TYR A 635 8.10 32.98 -0.03
N GLN A 636 6.99 33.17 -0.74
CA GLN A 636 5.94 34.13 -0.40
C GLN A 636 4.59 33.42 -0.38
N GLY A 637 3.69 33.91 0.48
CA GLY A 637 2.31 33.43 0.50
C GLY A 637 1.59 33.87 -0.78
N THR A 638 0.61 33.07 -1.21
CA THR A 638 -0.14 33.32 -2.45
C THR A 638 -1.57 33.73 -2.13
N THR A 639 -2.15 34.61 -2.93
CA THR A 639 -3.54 35.09 -2.79
C THR A 639 -4.31 34.90 -4.08
N TRP A 640 -5.14 33.87 -4.13
CA TRP A 640 -6.01 33.59 -5.27
C TRP A 640 -7.26 34.46 -5.21
N GLN A 641 -7.80 34.79 -6.38
CA GLN A 641 -8.99 35.62 -6.52
C GLN A 641 -10.11 34.81 -7.17
N ILE A 642 -11.30 34.83 -6.57
CA ILE A 642 -12.54 34.35 -7.20
C ILE A 642 -13.39 35.58 -7.50
N GLN A 643 -13.54 35.91 -8.78
CA GLN A 643 -14.33 37.04 -9.26
C GLN A 643 -15.69 36.56 -9.74
N PHE A 644 -16.76 37.23 -9.32
CA PHE A 644 -18.13 36.86 -9.66
C PHE A 644 -19.05 38.08 -9.63
N GLU A 645 -20.20 37.96 -10.28
CA GLU A 645 -21.23 39.00 -10.29
C GLU A 645 -22.46 38.52 -9.52
N LEU A 646 -23.08 39.44 -8.77
CA LEU A 646 -24.37 39.22 -8.11
C LEU A 646 -25.37 40.26 -8.61
N GLU A 647 -26.52 39.82 -9.13
CA GLU A 647 -27.57 40.72 -9.61
C GLU A 647 -28.23 41.49 -8.46
N GLU A 648 -28.52 40.79 -7.35
CA GLU A 648 -29.14 41.35 -6.15
C GLU A 648 -28.40 40.87 -4.90
N VAL A 649 -28.25 41.76 -3.91
CA VAL A 649 -27.64 41.44 -2.62
C VAL A 649 -28.56 41.86 -1.47
N ASP A 650 -28.96 40.90 -0.64
CA ASP A 650 -29.61 41.21 0.63
C ASP A 650 -28.56 41.63 1.65
N GLN A 651 -28.39 42.95 1.78
CA GLN A 651 -27.46 43.59 2.71
C GLN A 651 -27.73 43.24 4.18
N SER A 652 -28.93 42.78 4.53
CA SER A 652 -29.29 42.39 5.90
C SER A 652 -29.04 40.91 6.21
N ALA A 653 -28.79 40.09 5.18
CA ALA A 653 -28.67 38.66 5.32
C ALA A 653 -27.20 38.19 5.44
N THR A 654 -27.03 36.88 5.67
CA THR A 654 -25.72 36.22 5.71
C THR A 654 -25.68 35.13 4.66
N TYR A 655 -24.71 35.22 3.76
CA TYR A 655 -24.37 34.24 2.75
C TYR A 655 -23.39 33.22 3.36
N LYS A 656 -23.28 32.03 2.77
CA LYS A 656 -22.34 31.00 3.25
C LYS A 656 -21.36 30.61 2.16
N LEU A 657 -20.07 30.77 2.44
CA LEU A 657 -18.99 30.22 1.64
C LEU A 657 -18.54 28.89 2.25
N ARG A 658 -18.71 27.80 1.51
CA ARG A 658 -18.24 26.45 1.84
C ARG A 658 -16.86 26.24 1.22
N LEU A 659 -15.90 25.83 2.02
CA LEU A 659 -14.53 25.53 1.60
C LEU A 659 -14.19 24.10 2.02
N ALA A 660 -14.34 23.16 1.08
CA ALA A 660 -13.93 21.78 1.25
C ALA A 660 -12.49 21.63 0.74
N LEU A 661 -11.61 21.09 1.58
CA LEU A 661 -10.20 20.89 1.28
C LEU A 661 -9.90 19.39 1.19
N ALA A 662 -9.25 18.98 0.11
CA ALA A 662 -8.75 17.62 -0.07
C ALA A 662 -7.51 17.35 0.81
N THR A 663 -6.68 18.38 1.06
CA THR A 663 -5.51 18.29 1.96
C THR A 663 -5.03 19.67 2.41
N ALA A 664 -4.33 19.71 3.54
CA ALA A 664 -3.56 20.88 3.95
C ALA A 664 -2.21 20.45 4.56
N ASN A 665 -1.13 21.12 4.18
CA ASN A 665 0.17 20.88 4.76
C ASN A 665 0.77 22.18 5.31
N VAL A 666 0.71 22.34 6.64
CA VAL A 666 1.35 23.47 7.33
C VAL A 666 0.92 24.79 6.67
N ALA A 667 -0.37 24.93 6.41
CA ALA A 667 -0.95 26.05 5.69
C ALA A 667 -1.68 26.99 6.65
N GLU A 668 -2.00 28.19 6.17
CA GLU A 668 -2.94 29.09 6.83
C GLU A 668 -3.80 29.72 5.73
N LEU A 669 -5.10 29.41 5.73
CA LEU A 669 -6.06 29.96 4.80
C LEU A 669 -6.73 31.17 5.43
N GLN A 670 -6.64 32.32 4.77
CA GLN A 670 -7.38 33.53 5.12
C GLN A 670 -8.35 33.88 3.99
N VAL A 671 -9.56 34.31 4.36
CA VAL A 671 -10.59 34.74 3.40
C VAL A 671 -10.85 36.23 3.59
N ARG A 672 -10.83 37.00 2.51
CA ARG A 672 -11.28 38.41 2.44
C ARG A 672 -12.28 38.59 1.31
N VAL A 673 -13.12 39.61 1.41
CA VAL A 673 -14.16 39.91 0.41
C VAL A 673 -14.05 41.38 0.02
N ASN A 674 -13.94 41.64 -1.29
CA ASN A 674 -13.89 42.95 -1.95
C ASN A 674 -12.71 43.88 -1.60
N ASP A 675 -12.14 43.79 -0.39
CA ASP A 675 -10.92 44.49 0.01
C ASP A 675 -9.81 43.48 0.34
N ARG A 676 -8.84 43.36 -0.58
CA ARG A 676 -7.65 42.49 -0.41
C ARG A 676 -6.80 42.89 0.79
N ASN A 677 -6.76 44.18 1.11
CA ASN A 677 -5.84 44.76 2.10
C ASN A 677 -6.52 45.06 3.44
N ALA A 678 -7.76 44.59 3.64
CA ALA A 678 -8.46 44.74 4.90
C ALA A 678 -7.60 44.24 6.07
N ASP A 679 -7.52 45.06 7.13
CA ASP A 679 -6.68 44.81 8.32
C ASP A 679 -6.99 43.47 8.98
N SER A 680 -8.26 43.04 8.95
CA SER A 680 -8.71 41.73 9.43
C SER A 680 -9.27 40.89 8.29
N SER A 681 -8.88 39.62 8.21
CA SER A 681 -9.56 38.66 7.34
C SER A 681 -10.95 38.34 7.91
N LEU A 682 -11.91 38.06 7.02
CA LEU A 682 -13.25 37.61 7.41
C LEU A 682 -13.19 36.25 8.12
N PHE A 683 -12.25 35.41 7.68
CA PHE A 683 -11.98 34.10 8.25
C PHE A 683 -10.47 33.83 8.22
N SER A 684 -9.97 33.11 9.21
CA SER A 684 -8.64 32.51 9.19
C SER A 684 -8.67 31.17 9.90
N THR A 685 -8.04 30.17 9.31
CA THR A 685 -7.81 28.86 9.94
C THR A 685 -6.75 28.93 11.04
N GLY A 686 -5.92 29.98 11.07
CA GLY A 686 -4.59 29.89 11.64
C GLY A 686 -3.74 28.81 10.94
N LYS A 687 -2.58 28.48 11.51
CA LYS A 687 -1.72 27.43 10.96
C LYS A 687 -2.30 26.03 11.22
N PHE A 688 -2.57 25.26 10.18
CA PHE A 688 -3.19 23.93 10.26
C PHE A 688 -2.67 22.93 9.20
N GLY A 689 -3.15 21.69 9.30
CA GLY A 689 -2.71 20.55 8.49
C GLY A 689 -1.34 20.03 8.92
N LYS A 690 -0.91 18.89 8.39
CA LYS A 690 0.45 18.31 8.43
C LYS A 690 0.57 17.16 7.43
N ASP A 691 -0.30 17.18 6.43
CA ASP A 691 -0.66 15.98 5.68
C ASP A 691 0.48 15.54 4.79
N ASN A 692 1.49 16.37 4.51
CA ASN A 692 2.67 16.08 3.69
C ASN A 692 2.38 15.58 2.27
N THR A 693 1.13 15.71 1.79
CA THR A 693 0.66 15.28 0.48
C THR A 693 1.45 15.89 -0.69
N ILE A 694 1.73 17.21 -0.65
CA ILE A 694 2.41 17.93 -1.74
C ILE A 694 3.80 17.34 -2.04
N ALA A 695 4.62 17.13 -1.00
CA ALA A 695 5.97 16.58 -1.15
C ALA A 695 5.97 15.09 -1.54
N ARG A 696 4.82 14.43 -1.46
CA ARG A 696 4.66 12.98 -1.63
C ARG A 696 3.72 12.64 -2.77
N HIS A 697 3.58 13.54 -3.73
CA HIS A 697 2.95 13.23 -5.02
C HIS A 697 1.49 12.77 -4.86
N GLY A 698 0.80 13.22 -3.81
CA GLY A 698 -0.60 12.91 -3.58
C GLY A 698 -1.51 14.03 -4.08
N ILE A 699 -2.80 13.72 -4.23
CA ILE A 699 -3.84 14.66 -4.65
C ILE A 699 -4.91 14.91 -3.57
N HIS A 700 -4.75 14.25 -2.42
CA HIS A 700 -5.60 14.40 -1.23
C HIS A 700 -4.87 13.87 0.02
N GLY A 701 -5.43 14.16 1.19
CA GLY A 701 -4.93 13.86 2.53
C GLY A 701 -6.11 13.75 3.48
N LEU A 702 -6.11 14.53 4.57
CA LEU A 702 -7.26 14.62 5.45
C LEU A 702 -8.27 15.66 4.92
N TYR A 703 -9.51 15.23 4.75
CA TYR A 703 -10.61 16.09 4.32
C TYR A 703 -10.98 17.07 5.43
N ARG A 704 -11.18 18.34 5.07
CA ARG A 704 -11.61 19.39 6.01
C ARG A 704 -12.62 20.30 5.35
N LEU A 705 -13.76 20.53 6.02
CA LEU A 705 -14.80 21.44 5.57
C LEU A 705 -14.88 22.67 6.47
N PHE A 706 -14.71 23.85 5.90
CA PHE A 706 -14.92 25.13 6.57
C PHE A 706 -16.18 25.82 6.05
N ASN A 707 -16.89 26.48 6.98
CA ASN A 707 -18.11 27.21 6.70
C ASN A 707 -17.89 28.66 7.10
N VAL A 708 -17.81 29.55 6.12
CA VAL A 708 -17.50 30.96 6.32
C VAL A 708 -18.76 31.79 6.11
N ASP A 709 -19.08 32.60 7.11
CA ASP A 709 -20.22 33.50 7.08
C ASP A 709 -19.81 34.79 6.37
N VAL A 710 -20.51 35.12 5.29
CA VAL A 710 -20.28 36.32 4.50
C VAL A 710 -21.45 37.27 4.70
N PRO A 711 -21.30 38.34 5.51
CA PRO A 711 -22.36 39.34 5.68
C PRO A 711 -22.70 39.99 4.34
N GLY A 712 -23.99 40.15 4.03
CA GLY A 712 -24.45 40.84 2.82
C GLY A 712 -23.87 42.25 2.69
N THR A 713 -23.58 42.91 3.82
CA THR A 713 -22.89 44.22 3.88
C THR A 713 -21.48 44.24 3.29
N GLN A 714 -20.84 43.08 3.10
CA GLN A 714 -19.53 42.96 2.46
C GLN A 714 -19.63 42.70 0.96
N LEU A 715 -20.83 42.42 0.44
CA LEU A 715 -21.10 42.14 -0.96
C LEU A 715 -21.71 43.36 -1.66
N LEU A 716 -21.46 43.47 -2.95
CA LEU A 716 -21.95 44.53 -3.83
C LEU A 716 -22.92 43.93 -4.86
N GLU A 717 -23.93 44.70 -5.25
CA GLU A 717 -24.63 44.43 -6.52
C GLU A 717 -23.64 44.69 -7.67
N GLY A 718 -23.49 43.73 -8.58
CA GLY A 718 -22.44 43.68 -9.59
C GLY A 718 -21.21 42.90 -9.14
N ASN A 719 -20.02 43.42 -9.45
CA ASN A 719 -18.76 42.68 -9.35
C ASN A 719 -18.30 42.54 -7.89
N ASN A 720 -17.95 41.32 -7.53
CA ASN A 720 -17.38 40.95 -6.24
C ASN A 720 -16.12 40.11 -6.44
N THR A 721 -15.22 40.16 -5.44
CA THR A 721 -14.04 39.32 -5.38
C THR A 721 -13.90 38.70 -4.01
N ILE A 722 -13.74 37.38 -3.95
CA ILE A 722 -13.24 36.67 -2.76
C ILE A 722 -11.75 36.43 -2.94
N PHE A 723 -10.97 36.77 -1.92
CA PHE A 723 -9.54 36.52 -1.85
C PHE A 723 -9.27 35.34 -0.92
N LEU A 724 -8.58 34.32 -1.43
CA LEU A 724 -8.11 33.16 -0.68
C LEU A 724 -6.60 33.26 -0.51
N THR A 725 -6.12 33.64 0.67
CA THR A 725 -4.69 33.79 0.95
C THR A 725 -4.16 32.57 1.70
N GLN A 726 -3.19 31.89 1.10
CA GLN A 726 -2.27 30.99 1.78
C GLN A 726 -1.15 31.84 2.38
N ALA A 727 -1.17 32.07 3.69
CA ALA A 727 -0.30 33.09 4.31
C ALA A 727 1.09 32.56 4.71
N ASN A 728 1.21 31.27 5.01
CA ASN A 728 2.43 30.71 5.60
C ASN A 728 3.46 30.29 4.52
N HIS A 729 4.68 30.82 4.58
CA HIS A 729 5.59 30.81 3.42
C HIS A 729 7.06 30.50 3.78
N VAL A 730 7.28 29.50 4.62
CA VAL A 730 8.62 29.06 5.05
C VAL A 730 9.19 27.95 4.15
N SER A 731 8.36 27.21 3.43
CA SER A 731 8.77 26.00 2.68
C SER A 731 7.93 25.81 1.41
N PRO A 732 8.49 25.24 0.33
CA PRO A 732 7.77 25.04 -0.94
C PRO A 732 6.63 24.04 -0.83
N PHE A 733 6.63 23.22 0.22
CA PHE A 733 5.63 22.18 0.44
C PHE A 733 4.45 22.68 1.29
N GLN A 734 4.41 23.97 1.62
CA GLN A 734 3.31 24.56 2.36
C GLN A 734 2.19 24.94 1.40
N GLY A 735 0.99 24.46 1.69
CA GLY A 735 -0.13 24.69 0.78
C GLY A 735 -1.36 23.89 1.09
N ILE A 736 -2.36 24.12 0.25
CA ILE A 736 -3.71 23.57 0.34
C ILE A 736 -4.07 23.02 -1.03
N MET A 737 -4.74 21.87 -1.06
CA MET A 737 -5.47 21.44 -2.24
C MET A 737 -6.96 21.51 -1.89
N TYR A 738 -7.71 22.16 -2.76
CA TYR A 738 -9.17 22.25 -2.62
C TYR A 738 -9.79 20.96 -3.13
N ASP A 739 -10.91 20.59 -2.53
CA ASP A 739 -11.83 19.60 -3.07
C ASP A 739 -12.96 20.33 -3.81
N TYR A 740 -13.65 21.19 -3.08
CA TYR A 740 -14.81 21.89 -3.63
C TYR A 740 -15.06 23.21 -2.91
N ILE A 741 -15.48 24.22 -3.66
CA ILE A 741 -15.81 25.55 -3.14
C ILE A 741 -17.21 25.92 -3.61
N ARG A 742 -18.04 26.43 -2.71
CA ARG A 742 -19.40 26.88 -3.04
C ARG A 742 -19.79 28.14 -2.29
N LEU A 743 -20.39 29.10 -2.99
CA LEU A 743 -21.11 30.21 -2.36
C LEU A 743 -22.62 29.96 -2.40
N GLU A 744 -23.26 30.03 -1.24
CA GLU A 744 -24.69 29.88 -1.05
C GLU A 744 -25.33 31.24 -0.73
N GLY A 745 -26.52 31.46 -1.29
CA GLY A 745 -27.40 32.56 -0.91
C GLY A 745 -27.88 32.48 0.54
N PRO A 746 -28.57 33.52 1.02
CA PRO A 746 -29.19 33.49 2.34
C PRO A 746 -30.27 32.41 2.40
N PRO A 747 -30.71 32.02 3.62
CA PRO A 747 -31.78 31.04 3.79
C PRO A 747 -33.03 31.46 3.03
N PHE A 748 -33.71 30.46 2.45
CA PHE A 748 -35.02 30.71 1.86
C PHE A 748 -35.89 31.40 2.90
N SER A 749 -36.40 32.59 2.58
CA SER A 749 -37.38 33.23 3.46
C SER A 749 -38.56 32.27 3.55
N ASN A 750 -38.95 31.84 4.75
CA ASN A 750 -40.18 31.09 5.00
C ASN A 750 -41.47 31.87 4.66
N THR A 751 -41.38 32.97 3.91
CA THR A 751 -42.53 33.64 3.34
C THR A 751 -43.02 32.84 2.14
N ILE A 752 -43.93 31.90 2.42
CA ILE A 752 -44.94 31.49 1.45
C ILE A 752 -45.58 32.79 0.95
N LYS A 753 -45.12 33.32 -0.20
CA LYS A 753 -45.94 34.23 -0.99
C LYS A 753 -47.10 33.38 -1.48
N LYS A 754 -48.18 33.34 -0.68
CA LYS A 754 -49.50 32.99 -1.19
C LYS A 754 -49.73 33.90 -2.41
N MET A 755 -49.74 33.30 -3.60
CA MET A 755 -50.48 33.90 -4.71
C MET A 755 -51.97 33.87 -4.37
#